data_AF-A0A2V7BWM9-F1
#
_entry.id   AF-A0A2V7BWM9-F1
#
_cell.length_a   1.000
_cell.length_b   1.000
_cell.length_c   1.000
_cell.angle_alpha   90.00
_cell.angle_beta   90.00
_cell.angle_gamma   90.00
#
_symmetry.space_group_name_H-M   'P 1'
#
loop_
_entity.id
_entity.type
_entity.pdbx_description
1 polymer ?
#
loop_
_entity_poly.entity_id
_entity_poly.type
_entity_poly.pdbx_seq_one_letter_code
_entity_poly.pdbx_strand_id
1 'polypeptide(L)'
;MRQLDRLFRAGTTRSLMCIVVWLLAFCITPTASEAQPWSGILSPSRAVDWTNVGIPGGIPNRTTLCATLNPGATAAQINNAISACPAGQVVFLNAGTYNLAGEIIMKSNVTLRGAGADQTILKFSGGGNACSLGGNEDVCFAGSFNWTGGPSNLTTWTSGYAKGTTQITLGSTAGLQPGRLLILDQANDLIDTGQMFVCDTVGVCASDTTAPGRTVGGVNYNQQEYKLVTAINGNVVTISPGLYMPNWRASQNPSAWWANTIIQNAGIENMTLDHSASNRITGIAFDNSYQCWAKNIRSIDFPGAAGPGRSHIWLLNSARTEIRDSYFYGARNGQGNWSQSYGIEPWMSSDVRVENNIFQHVASPILIGCCSGSVFGYNYCIDNFNGAGNTFQFPCLSSHDAAGDMILVEGNQSSSHILQDSIHGTHNFQTVFRNQMGGREATKTSETVPANFYSHARYINLLGNVFGTGNYHNNYAIVSGGSTTSCATSIYLFGFGGTGCRTASVPADSLVALTSMRWGNYDVVNDAVRFVNADVPSGISLFANPVPASQTLPPSFYLTARPSAWWGTPWGTPPWPPIGPDVTGGTVTSGTSTLGGHAHKIPARLCYENTPIDGTYGSNNVLLFNASQCYVSQPQSTPSSPSAVTTQ
;
A
#
# COMPACT_ATOMS: atom_id res chain seq x y z
N MET A 1 36.51 -71.80 -42.84
CA MET A 1 35.38 -72.50 -42.20
C MET A 1 34.69 -71.56 -41.22
N ARG A 2 33.50 -71.10 -41.64
CA ARG A 2 32.34 -70.65 -40.84
C ARG A 2 32.50 -69.33 -40.07
N GLN A 3 32.00 -68.20 -40.57
CA GLN A 3 30.58 -67.79 -40.79
C GLN A 3 29.77 -67.63 -39.50
N LEU A 4 29.12 -66.44 -39.40
CA LEU A 4 27.90 -66.09 -38.65
C LEU A 4 28.11 -65.97 -37.12
N ASP A 5 27.84 -64.88 -36.39
CA ASP A 5 27.05 -63.66 -36.60
C ASP A 5 27.50 -62.56 -35.60
N ARG A 6 27.99 -61.41 -36.08
CA ARG A 6 27.37 -60.07 -35.95
C ARG A 6 26.55 -59.81 -34.68
N LEU A 7 27.09 -58.96 -33.79
CA LEU A 7 26.47 -57.68 -33.35
C LEU A 7 27.37 -56.97 -32.29
N PHE A 8 28.45 -56.34 -32.74
CA PHE A 8 29.06 -55.23 -32.00
C PHE A 8 29.36 -54.10 -33.00
N ARG A 9 28.37 -53.23 -33.20
CA ARG A 9 28.52 -51.92 -33.81
C ARG A 9 27.85 -50.91 -32.91
N ALA A 10 28.66 -50.02 -32.37
CA ALA A 10 28.44 -48.58 -32.22
C ALA A 10 29.14 -48.12 -30.93
N GLY A 11 30.15 -47.28 -31.10
CA GLY A 11 30.87 -46.67 -30.00
C GLY A 11 30.05 -45.60 -29.30
N THR A 12 30.07 -45.62 -27.97
CA THR A 12 29.58 -44.53 -27.11
C THR A 12 30.21 -44.65 -25.72
N THR A 13 31.54 -44.53 -25.62
CA THR A 13 32.21 -44.49 -24.31
C THR A 13 33.18 -43.33 -24.13
N ARG A 14 33.10 -42.30 -24.98
CA ARG A 14 33.80 -41.02 -24.75
C ARG A 14 32.91 -39.77 -24.72
N SER A 15 31.63 -39.85 -25.08
CA SER A 15 30.70 -38.70 -25.00
C SER A 15 29.85 -38.64 -23.72
N LEU A 16 29.76 -39.71 -22.93
CA LEU A 16 28.96 -39.68 -21.70
C LEU A 16 29.66 -38.96 -20.52
N MET A 17 30.99 -38.93 -20.51
CA MET A 17 31.75 -38.39 -19.37
C MET A 17 31.94 -36.87 -19.44
N CYS A 18 31.88 -36.26 -20.64
CA CYS A 18 31.91 -34.81 -20.80
C CYS A 18 30.52 -34.16 -20.63
N ILE A 19 29.42 -34.89 -20.91
CA ILE A 19 28.05 -34.39 -20.74
C ILE A 19 27.63 -34.38 -19.26
N VAL A 20 28.12 -35.32 -18.44
CA VAL A 20 27.84 -35.33 -16.99
C VAL A 20 28.58 -34.22 -16.25
N VAL A 21 29.78 -33.82 -16.71
CA VAL A 21 30.54 -32.69 -16.12
C VAL A 21 29.99 -31.32 -16.56
N TRP A 22 29.40 -31.21 -17.75
CA TRP A 22 28.70 -30.00 -18.19
C TRP A 22 27.27 -29.86 -17.60
N LEU A 23 26.58 -30.96 -17.27
CA LEU A 23 25.29 -30.93 -16.59
C LEU A 23 25.40 -30.69 -15.07
N LEU A 24 26.55 -30.99 -14.45
CA LEU A 24 26.82 -30.66 -13.04
C LEU A 24 27.32 -29.22 -12.84
N ALA A 25 27.91 -28.58 -13.87
CA ALA A 25 28.39 -27.20 -13.81
C ALA A 25 27.28 -26.14 -14.02
N PHE A 26 26.11 -26.53 -14.54
CA PHE A 26 24.97 -25.61 -14.76
C PHE A 26 23.94 -25.60 -13.61
N CYS A 27 24.13 -26.39 -12.55
CA CYS A 27 23.16 -26.51 -11.45
C CYS A 27 23.54 -25.79 -10.15
N ILE A 28 24.67 -25.08 -10.07
CA ILE A 28 25.05 -24.38 -8.83
C ILE A 28 25.86 -23.10 -9.14
N THR A 29 25.31 -22.19 -9.94
CA THR A 29 25.61 -20.78 -9.67
C THR A 29 24.59 -20.33 -8.62
N PRO A 30 24.98 -20.14 -7.34
CA PRO A 30 24.11 -19.39 -6.45
C PRO A 30 23.90 -18.05 -7.15
N THR A 31 22.65 -17.76 -7.54
CA THR A 31 22.28 -16.37 -7.81
C THR A 31 22.75 -15.61 -6.59
N ALA A 32 23.66 -14.64 -6.79
CA ALA A 32 24.02 -13.73 -5.72
C ALA A 32 22.70 -13.10 -5.26
N SER A 33 22.15 -13.59 -4.15
CA SER A 33 21.02 -12.95 -3.50
C SER A 33 21.59 -11.64 -3.01
N GLU A 34 21.31 -10.55 -3.73
CA GLU A 34 21.57 -9.23 -3.16
C GLU A 34 20.91 -9.19 -1.79
N ALA A 35 21.68 -8.80 -0.78
CA ALA A 35 21.12 -8.65 0.56
C ALA A 35 19.99 -7.61 0.47
N GLN A 36 18.83 -7.95 1.01
CA GLN A 36 17.67 -7.05 1.03
C GLN A 36 18.09 -5.69 1.64
N PRO A 37 17.57 -4.54 1.15
CA PRO A 37 18.06 -3.24 1.61
C PRO A 37 17.94 -3.01 3.12
N TRP A 38 16.97 -3.65 3.77
CA TRP A 38 16.78 -3.61 5.23
C TRP A 38 17.68 -4.57 6.03
N SER A 39 18.46 -5.42 5.36
CA SER A 39 19.31 -6.43 5.99
C SER A 39 20.32 -5.76 6.93
N GLY A 40 20.48 -6.32 8.13
CA GLY A 40 21.32 -5.75 9.20
C GLY A 40 20.68 -4.60 9.98
N ILE A 41 19.51 -4.11 9.55
CA ILE A 41 18.70 -3.13 10.28
C ILE A 41 17.47 -3.81 10.90
N LEU A 42 16.73 -4.56 10.08
CA LEU A 42 15.53 -5.29 10.52
C LEU A 42 15.82 -6.79 10.64
N SER A 43 15.22 -7.41 11.65
CA SER A 43 15.15 -8.86 11.76
C SER A 43 14.36 -9.43 10.57
N PRO A 44 14.82 -10.53 9.93
CA PRO A 44 14.07 -11.19 8.87
C PRO A 44 12.67 -11.63 9.28
N SER A 45 12.38 -11.75 10.58
CA SER A 45 11.02 -12.04 11.05
C SER A 45 10.06 -10.85 10.95
N ARG A 46 10.56 -9.61 10.83
CA ARG A 46 9.79 -8.36 10.82
C ARG A 46 9.72 -7.66 9.45
N ALA A 47 10.37 -8.22 8.43
CA ALA A 47 10.45 -7.61 7.10
C ALA A 47 10.23 -8.64 5.99
N VAL A 48 9.89 -8.17 4.80
CA VAL A 48 9.79 -8.96 3.56
C VAL A 48 10.54 -8.25 2.45
N ASP A 49 10.67 -8.88 1.29
CA ASP A 49 11.19 -8.21 0.10
C ASP A 49 10.13 -7.29 -0.50
N TRP A 50 10.28 -5.97 -0.30
CA TRP A 50 9.39 -4.96 -0.87
C TRP A 50 9.82 -4.50 -2.28
N THR A 51 10.96 -4.95 -2.80
CA THR A 51 11.53 -4.45 -4.07
C THR A 51 10.71 -4.83 -5.30
N ASN A 52 9.84 -5.84 -5.17
CA ASN A 52 8.97 -6.33 -6.22
C ASN A 52 7.49 -6.00 -5.99
N VAL A 53 7.16 -5.05 -5.11
CA VAL A 53 5.77 -4.64 -4.82
C VAL A 53 5.21 -3.79 -5.96
N GLY A 54 3.90 -3.91 -6.21
CA GLY A 54 3.26 -3.38 -7.40
C GLY A 54 3.42 -4.31 -8.61
N ILE A 55 3.46 -3.72 -9.80
CA ILE A 55 3.61 -4.41 -11.07
C ILE A 55 5.10 -4.69 -11.29
N PRO A 56 5.54 -5.96 -11.39
CA PRO A 56 6.91 -6.29 -11.76
C PRO A 56 7.33 -5.60 -13.07
N GLY A 57 8.43 -4.83 -13.02
CA GLY A 57 8.90 -4.02 -14.16
C GLY A 57 8.15 -2.67 -14.33
N GLY A 58 7.16 -2.38 -13.50
CA GLY A 58 6.36 -1.16 -13.50
C GLY A 58 5.20 -1.16 -14.49
N ILE A 59 4.38 -0.10 -14.45
CA ILE A 59 3.23 0.10 -15.35
C ILE A 59 3.65 -0.04 -16.84
N PRO A 60 3.00 -0.94 -17.62
CA PRO A 60 3.31 -1.14 -19.03
C PRO A 60 3.09 0.11 -19.90
N ASN A 61 4.08 0.43 -20.76
CA ASN A 61 3.93 1.50 -21.73
C ASN A 61 3.32 0.99 -23.05
N ARG A 62 1.99 1.10 -23.19
CA ARG A 62 1.26 0.74 -24.42
C ARG A 62 1.15 1.93 -25.36
N THR A 63 1.54 1.77 -26.62
CA THR A 63 1.54 2.85 -27.62
C THR A 63 0.55 2.64 -28.78
N THR A 64 0.12 1.41 -29.04
CA THR A 64 -0.84 1.11 -30.11
C THR A 64 -2.27 1.47 -29.69
N LEU A 65 -2.92 2.33 -30.46
CA LEU A 65 -4.33 2.70 -30.26
C LEU A 65 -5.23 1.72 -31.02
N CYS A 66 -6.24 1.18 -30.35
CA CYS A 66 -7.27 0.35 -30.97
C CYS A 66 -8.53 1.15 -31.33
N ALA A 67 -8.77 2.27 -30.64
CA ALA A 67 -9.88 3.17 -30.85
C ALA A 67 -9.52 4.58 -30.39
N THR A 68 -10.16 5.58 -31.01
CA THR A 68 -10.10 6.98 -30.59
C THR A 68 -11.51 7.55 -30.55
N LEU A 69 -11.90 8.12 -29.42
CA LEU A 69 -13.25 8.67 -29.21
C LEU A 69 -13.16 10.16 -28.88
N ASN A 70 -14.13 10.93 -29.39
CA ASN A 70 -14.24 12.37 -29.14
C ASN A 70 -15.25 12.66 -28.02
N PRO A 71 -15.17 13.85 -27.38
CA PRO A 71 -16.21 14.32 -26.46
C PRO A 71 -17.61 14.18 -27.06
N GLY A 72 -18.56 13.75 -26.22
CA GLY A 72 -19.90 13.34 -26.65
C GLY A 72 -20.09 11.82 -26.79
N ALA A 73 -19.01 11.03 -26.75
CA ALA A 73 -19.11 9.58 -26.62
C ALA A 73 -19.79 9.20 -25.30
N THR A 74 -20.75 8.28 -25.36
CA THR A 74 -21.45 7.75 -24.18
C THR A 74 -20.62 6.68 -23.48
N ALA A 75 -20.95 6.37 -22.22
CA ALA A 75 -20.34 5.26 -21.49
C ALA A 75 -20.44 3.93 -22.25
N ALA A 76 -21.59 3.67 -22.90
CA ALA A 76 -21.78 2.48 -23.73
C ALA A 76 -20.82 2.43 -24.94
N GLN A 77 -20.58 3.56 -25.60
CA GLN A 77 -19.62 3.63 -26.72
C GLN A 77 -18.18 3.41 -26.25
N ILE A 78 -17.82 3.95 -25.08
CA ILE A 78 -16.52 3.73 -24.47
C ILE A 78 -16.35 2.25 -24.08
N ASN A 79 -17.33 1.65 -23.42
CA ASN A 79 -17.31 0.23 -23.03
C ASN A 79 -17.25 -0.70 -24.24
N ASN A 80 -17.95 -0.39 -25.33
CA ASN A 80 -17.86 -1.15 -26.58
C ASN A 80 -16.45 -1.08 -27.19
N ALA A 81 -15.81 0.10 -27.16
CA ALA A 81 -14.43 0.25 -27.61
C ALA A 81 -13.46 -0.53 -26.72
N ILE A 82 -13.62 -0.50 -25.40
CA ILE A 82 -12.80 -1.28 -24.46
C ILE A 82 -12.96 -2.78 -24.70
N SER A 83 -14.20 -3.25 -24.85
CA SER A 83 -14.52 -4.65 -25.11
C SER A 83 -13.91 -5.16 -26.43
N ALA A 84 -13.98 -4.34 -27.49
CA ALA A 84 -13.42 -4.67 -28.80
C ALA A 84 -11.89 -4.54 -28.86
N CYS A 85 -11.28 -3.75 -27.97
CA CYS A 85 -9.84 -3.46 -28.00
C CYS A 85 -9.00 -4.74 -27.84
N PRO A 86 -8.01 -4.98 -28.73
CA PRO A 86 -7.08 -6.09 -28.57
C PRO A 86 -6.19 -5.94 -27.33
N ALA A 87 -5.71 -7.07 -26.81
CA ALA A 87 -4.78 -7.10 -25.69
C ALA A 87 -3.50 -6.32 -26.02
N GLY A 88 -2.98 -5.58 -25.04
CA GLY A 88 -1.78 -4.75 -25.18
C GLY A 88 -2.02 -3.38 -25.82
N GLN A 89 -3.26 -3.00 -26.11
CA GLN A 89 -3.60 -1.75 -26.81
C GLN A 89 -4.38 -0.77 -25.94
N VAL A 90 -4.63 0.42 -26.51
CA VAL A 90 -5.19 1.58 -25.82
C VAL A 90 -6.46 2.06 -26.50
N VAL A 91 -7.53 2.24 -25.72
CA VAL A 91 -8.66 3.10 -26.10
C VAL A 91 -8.30 4.52 -25.71
N PHE A 92 -8.21 5.41 -26.70
CA PHE A 92 -7.82 6.80 -26.49
C PHE A 92 -9.04 7.73 -26.49
N LEU A 93 -9.12 8.61 -25.50
CA LEU A 93 -10.10 9.68 -25.41
C LEU A 93 -9.42 11.00 -25.71
N ASN A 94 -9.88 11.70 -26.75
CA ASN A 94 -9.38 13.04 -27.06
C ASN A 94 -9.68 14.03 -25.93
N ALA A 95 -9.03 15.19 -25.97
CA ALA A 95 -9.28 16.26 -25.01
C ALA A 95 -10.74 16.74 -25.07
N GLY A 96 -11.29 17.06 -23.90
CA GLY A 96 -12.64 17.56 -23.70
C GLY A 96 -13.43 16.79 -22.64
N THR A 97 -14.69 17.19 -22.47
CA THR A 97 -15.56 16.69 -21.41
C THR A 97 -16.54 15.64 -21.92
N TYR A 98 -16.58 14.51 -21.25
CA TYR A 98 -17.50 13.40 -21.49
C TYR A 98 -18.47 13.33 -20.31
N ASN A 99 -19.76 13.55 -20.57
CA ASN A 99 -20.81 13.45 -19.56
C ASN A 99 -21.36 12.03 -19.55
N LEU A 100 -21.09 11.30 -18.47
CA LEU A 100 -21.36 9.87 -18.35
C LEU A 100 -22.45 9.61 -17.32
N ALA A 101 -23.59 9.11 -17.78
CA ALA A 101 -24.69 8.65 -16.91
C ALA A 101 -24.57 7.17 -16.51
N GLY A 102 -23.49 6.50 -16.94
CA GLY A 102 -23.26 5.09 -16.68
C GLY A 102 -21.79 4.79 -16.50
N GLU A 103 -21.54 3.57 -16.02
CA GLU A 103 -20.25 3.06 -15.61
C GLU A 103 -19.27 2.82 -16.77
N ILE A 104 -17.97 2.92 -16.49
CA ILE A 104 -16.90 2.41 -17.36
C ILE A 104 -16.44 1.03 -16.88
N ILE A 105 -16.51 0.03 -17.77
CA ILE A 105 -16.14 -1.36 -17.46
C ILE A 105 -14.85 -1.71 -18.20
N MET A 106 -13.83 -2.04 -17.42
CA MET A 106 -12.49 -2.33 -17.95
C MET A 106 -12.35 -3.78 -18.42
N LYS A 107 -11.39 -4.00 -19.31
CA LYS A 107 -11.04 -5.32 -19.87
C LYS A 107 -9.56 -5.63 -19.61
N SER A 108 -9.28 -6.89 -19.25
CA SER A 108 -7.90 -7.36 -19.09
C SER A 108 -7.03 -7.03 -20.31
N ASN A 109 -5.80 -6.61 -20.04
CA ASN A 109 -4.80 -6.23 -21.04
C ASN A 109 -5.16 -4.98 -21.88
N VAL A 110 -6.12 -4.15 -21.46
CA VAL A 110 -6.48 -2.90 -22.15
C VAL A 110 -6.20 -1.70 -21.26
N THR A 111 -5.77 -0.59 -21.86
CA THR A 111 -5.65 0.71 -21.18
C THR A 111 -6.69 1.67 -21.73
N LEU A 112 -7.41 2.36 -20.85
CA LEU A 112 -8.19 3.54 -21.19
C LEU A 112 -7.34 4.79 -20.90
N ARG A 113 -7.08 5.61 -21.90
CA ARG A 113 -6.16 6.75 -21.79
C ARG A 113 -6.76 8.04 -22.33
N GLY A 114 -6.66 9.12 -21.57
CA GLY A 114 -6.99 10.47 -22.03
C GLY A 114 -5.79 11.24 -22.57
N ALA A 115 -6.02 12.47 -23.02
CA ALA A 115 -4.97 13.37 -23.52
C ALA A 115 -4.13 14.00 -22.40
N GLY A 116 -4.60 13.96 -21.15
CA GLY A 116 -3.98 14.60 -20.00
C GLY A 116 -5.01 14.80 -18.89
N ALA A 117 -4.56 14.79 -17.63
CA ALA A 117 -5.48 14.94 -16.50
C ALA A 117 -6.14 16.34 -16.45
N ASP A 118 -5.51 17.34 -17.04
CA ASP A 118 -6.03 18.70 -17.27
C ASP A 118 -6.77 18.87 -18.61
N GLN A 119 -6.86 17.82 -19.45
CA GLN A 119 -7.39 17.91 -20.81
C GLN A 119 -8.62 17.03 -21.07
N THR A 120 -8.63 15.79 -20.57
CA THR A 120 -9.76 14.86 -20.74
C THR A 120 -10.48 14.73 -19.42
N ILE A 121 -11.79 15.02 -19.41
CA ILE A 121 -12.63 15.00 -18.20
C ILE A 121 -13.78 14.02 -18.39
N LEU A 122 -13.86 13.00 -17.54
CA LEU A 122 -15.03 12.14 -17.38
C LEU A 122 -15.86 12.68 -16.22
N LYS A 123 -17.02 13.29 -16.52
CA LYS A 123 -17.99 13.75 -15.53
C LYS A 123 -19.08 12.71 -15.34
N PHE A 124 -19.10 12.08 -14.17
CA PHE A 124 -20.09 11.07 -13.83
C PHE A 124 -21.33 11.70 -13.19
N SER A 125 -22.51 11.36 -13.70
CA SER A 125 -23.80 11.61 -13.06
C SER A 125 -24.51 10.31 -12.62
N GLY A 126 -23.87 9.17 -12.90
CA GLY A 126 -24.32 7.85 -12.50
C GLY A 126 -23.26 6.81 -12.87
N GLY A 127 -23.23 5.72 -12.11
CA GLY A 127 -22.37 4.56 -12.35
C GLY A 127 -23.17 3.28 -12.48
N GLY A 128 -22.57 2.15 -12.12
CA GLY A 128 -23.17 0.84 -12.30
C GLY A 128 -22.75 -0.14 -11.22
N ASN A 129 -22.97 -1.42 -11.54
CA ASN A 129 -22.87 -2.53 -10.60
C ASN A 129 -22.02 -3.68 -11.18
N ALA A 130 -21.07 -3.40 -12.06
CA ALA A 130 -20.29 -4.44 -12.73
C ALA A 130 -19.28 -5.10 -11.79
N CYS A 131 -18.79 -4.41 -10.76
CA CYS A 131 -17.92 -5.00 -9.74
C CYS A 131 -18.73 -5.81 -8.73
N SER A 132 -18.10 -6.88 -8.24
CA SER A 132 -18.77 -8.04 -7.67
C SER A 132 -19.20 -7.84 -6.21
N LEU A 133 -18.59 -6.91 -5.48
CA LEU A 133 -18.69 -6.86 -4.01
C LEU A 133 -19.50 -5.68 -3.44
N GLY A 134 -20.32 -5.05 -4.28
CA GLY A 134 -21.19 -3.96 -3.84
C GLY A 134 -21.78 -3.14 -4.98
N GLY A 135 -21.23 -3.28 -6.20
CA GLY A 135 -21.79 -2.76 -7.44
C GLY A 135 -22.23 -1.31 -7.34
N ASN A 136 -21.30 -0.41 -7.05
CA ASN A 136 -21.63 0.98 -6.74
C ASN A 136 -20.43 1.90 -7.05
N GLU A 137 -19.91 1.80 -8.27
CA GLU A 137 -18.72 2.50 -8.74
C GLU A 137 -18.97 3.26 -10.05
N ASP A 138 -18.09 4.21 -10.36
CA ASP A 138 -18.08 4.91 -11.65
C ASP A 138 -17.20 4.19 -12.68
N VAL A 139 -16.12 3.54 -12.23
CA VAL A 139 -15.20 2.74 -13.05
C VAL A 139 -14.93 1.41 -12.37
N CYS A 140 -15.22 0.30 -13.05
CA CYS A 140 -14.95 -1.04 -12.53
C CYS A 140 -13.86 -1.77 -13.30
N PHE A 141 -12.96 -2.37 -12.52
CA PHE A 141 -12.05 -3.42 -12.94
C PHE A 141 -12.47 -4.70 -12.23
N ALA A 142 -13.14 -5.65 -12.93
CA ALA A 142 -13.60 -6.88 -12.29
C ALA A 142 -13.23 -8.17 -13.02
N GLY A 143 -12.85 -9.18 -12.22
CA GLY A 143 -12.93 -10.59 -12.57
C GLY A 143 -14.34 -11.16 -12.40
N SER A 144 -14.45 -12.49 -12.23
CA SER A 144 -15.73 -13.13 -11.90
C SER A 144 -16.13 -12.85 -10.47
N PHE A 145 -17.44 -12.81 -10.19
CA PHE A 145 -17.97 -12.68 -8.84
C PHE A 145 -17.39 -13.72 -7.87
N ASN A 146 -16.70 -13.23 -6.85
CA ASN A 146 -16.06 -14.00 -5.79
C ASN A 146 -16.00 -13.14 -4.53
N TRP A 147 -16.50 -13.66 -3.41
CA TRP A 147 -16.66 -12.90 -2.18
C TRP A 147 -16.50 -13.78 -0.93
N THR A 148 -16.23 -13.16 0.21
CA THR A 148 -15.84 -13.86 1.44
C THR A 148 -16.95 -14.71 2.06
N GLY A 149 -18.22 -14.32 1.98
CA GLY A 149 -19.34 -15.11 2.50
C GLY A 149 -19.81 -16.24 1.57
N GLY A 150 -19.24 -16.33 0.36
CA GLY A 150 -19.52 -17.42 -0.58
C GLY A 150 -18.45 -17.51 -1.66
N PRO A 151 -17.23 -17.98 -1.33
CA PRO A 151 -16.15 -18.12 -2.29
C PRO A 151 -16.55 -19.03 -3.46
N SER A 152 -16.16 -18.68 -4.69
CA SER A 152 -16.48 -19.51 -5.86
C SER A 152 -15.81 -20.88 -5.79
N ASN A 153 -14.58 -20.92 -5.29
CA ASN A 153 -13.79 -22.12 -5.07
C ASN A 153 -13.14 -22.03 -3.69
N LEU A 154 -13.15 -23.11 -2.93
CA LEU A 154 -12.61 -23.18 -1.57
C LEU A 154 -12.02 -24.57 -1.32
N THR A 155 -10.86 -24.61 -0.68
CA THR A 155 -10.21 -25.84 -0.24
C THR A 155 -9.42 -25.62 1.04
N THR A 156 -9.03 -26.69 1.72
CA THR A 156 -8.14 -26.62 2.87
C THR A 156 -6.70 -26.36 2.42
N TRP A 157 -5.92 -25.65 3.23
CA TRP A 157 -4.48 -25.54 3.08
C TRP A 157 -3.86 -26.41 4.17
N THR A 158 -3.11 -27.45 3.79
CA THR A 158 -2.75 -28.56 4.70
C THR A 158 -1.28 -28.57 5.11
N SER A 159 -0.38 -27.98 4.33
CA SER A 159 1.04 -27.84 4.72
C SER A 159 1.78 -26.74 3.93
N GLY A 160 3.01 -26.45 4.34
CA GLY A 160 3.86 -25.41 3.73
C GLY A 160 3.61 -24.02 4.32
N TYR A 161 3.66 -23.89 5.64
CA TYR A 161 3.32 -22.65 6.36
C TYR A 161 4.49 -21.72 6.65
N ALA A 162 5.72 -22.15 6.36
CA ALA A 162 6.90 -21.38 6.72
C ALA A 162 6.96 -20.04 5.96
N LYS A 163 7.25 -18.95 6.67
CA LYS A 163 7.55 -17.65 6.05
C LYS A 163 8.58 -17.83 4.93
N GLY A 164 8.32 -17.22 3.78
CA GLY A 164 9.17 -17.27 2.59
C GLY A 164 9.00 -18.53 1.73
N THR A 165 8.25 -19.56 2.15
CA THR A 165 7.99 -20.71 1.28
C THR A 165 7.21 -20.30 0.04
N THR A 166 7.58 -20.86 -1.10
CA THR A 166 6.88 -20.73 -2.38
C THR A 166 6.09 -21.99 -2.74
N GLN A 167 6.12 -23.03 -1.90
CA GLN A 167 5.36 -24.26 -2.11
C GLN A 167 4.44 -24.52 -0.93
N ILE A 168 3.16 -24.70 -1.23
CA ILE A 168 2.10 -25.03 -0.28
C ILE A 168 1.37 -26.30 -0.74
N THR A 169 0.75 -27.02 0.19
CA THR A 169 -0.09 -28.19 -0.15
C THR A 169 -1.55 -27.87 0.13
N LEU A 170 -2.41 -28.02 -0.88
CA LEU A 170 -3.85 -27.86 -0.75
C LEU A 170 -4.56 -29.20 -0.58
N GLY A 171 -5.77 -29.20 -0.03
CA GLY A 171 -6.62 -30.39 0.05
C GLY A 171 -7.10 -30.87 -1.32
N SER A 172 -7.35 -29.92 -2.23
CA SER A 172 -7.71 -30.16 -3.63
C SER A 172 -7.22 -29.01 -4.50
N THR A 173 -6.80 -29.33 -5.72
CA THR A 173 -6.47 -28.35 -6.78
C THR A 173 -7.50 -28.34 -7.91
N ALA A 174 -8.64 -29.02 -7.72
CA ALA A 174 -9.72 -29.04 -8.69
C ALA A 174 -10.21 -27.62 -9.02
N GLY A 175 -10.19 -27.25 -10.30
CA GLY A 175 -10.58 -25.90 -10.75
C GLY A 175 -9.50 -24.82 -10.60
N LEU A 176 -8.36 -25.12 -9.95
CA LEU A 176 -7.22 -24.20 -9.85
C LEU A 176 -6.29 -24.37 -11.06
N GLN A 177 -5.72 -23.26 -11.54
CA GLN A 177 -4.81 -23.23 -12.68
C GLN A 177 -3.66 -22.24 -12.41
N PRO A 178 -2.46 -22.46 -12.98
CA PRO A 178 -1.45 -21.40 -13.05
C PRO A 178 -2.01 -20.12 -13.67
N GLY A 179 -1.59 -18.96 -13.15
CA GLY A 179 -2.12 -17.65 -13.53
C GLY A 179 -3.34 -17.20 -12.71
N ARG A 180 -3.84 -18.01 -11.76
CA ARG A 180 -4.90 -17.61 -10.83
C ARG A 180 -4.34 -16.89 -9.62
N LEU A 181 -5.11 -15.92 -9.12
CA LEU A 181 -4.88 -15.31 -7.82
C LEU A 181 -5.51 -16.21 -6.75
N LEU A 182 -4.66 -16.76 -5.88
CA LEU A 182 -5.04 -17.60 -4.76
C LEU A 182 -5.06 -16.75 -3.48
N ILE A 183 -6.16 -16.81 -2.75
CA ILE A 183 -6.35 -16.12 -1.48
C ILE A 183 -6.13 -17.13 -0.38
N LEU A 184 -5.09 -16.93 0.42
CA LEU A 184 -4.76 -17.76 1.57
C LEU A 184 -5.28 -17.08 2.82
N ASP A 185 -5.98 -17.82 3.68
CA ASP A 185 -6.50 -17.28 4.94
C ASP A 185 -6.41 -18.29 6.09
N GLN A 186 -6.55 -17.80 7.31
CA GLN A 186 -6.67 -18.61 8.52
C GLN A 186 -7.56 -17.91 9.54
N ALA A 187 -8.10 -18.65 10.50
CA ALA A 187 -8.95 -18.11 11.54
C ALA A 187 -8.22 -17.07 12.40
N ASN A 188 -8.93 -16.05 12.88
CA ASN A 188 -8.42 -15.11 13.88
C ASN A 188 -8.05 -15.84 15.18
N ASP A 189 -7.10 -15.28 15.90
CA ASP A 189 -6.73 -15.75 17.23
C ASP A 189 -7.88 -15.48 18.21
N LEU A 190 -8.14 -16.43 19.11
CA LEU A 190 -9.21 -16.31 20.11
C LEU A 190 -8.71 -15.76 21.45
N ILE A 191 -7.40 -15.76 21.67
CA ILE A 191 -6.76 -15.39 22.93
C ILE A 191 -5.48 -14.61 22.62
N ASP A 192 -5.31 -13.45 23.26
CA ASP A 192 -4.05 -12.72 23.25
C ASP A 192 -3.04 -13.41 24.17
N THR A 193 -1.88 -13.78 23.62
CA THR A 193 -0.77 -14.41 24.36
C THR A 193 0.36 -13.44 24.69
N GLY A 194 0.14 -12.13 24.48
CA GLY A 194 1.15 -11.08 24.60
C GLY A 194 2.15 -11.08 23.44
N GLN A 195 1.80 -11.69 22.31
CA GLN A 195 2.63 -11.78 21.11
C GLN A 195 1.91 -11.15 19.91
N MET A 196 2.24 -11.57 18.69
CA MET A 196 1.42 -11.24 17.53
C MET A 196 -0.01 -11.74 17.76
N PHE A 197 -0.97 -10.88 17.51
CA PHE A 197 -2.38 -11.16 17.73
C PHE A 197 -3.16 -10.69 16.51
N VAL A 198 -3.92 -11.59 15.88
CA VAL A 198 -4.86 -11.26 14.80
C VAL A 198 -6.27 -11.41 15.35
N CYS A 199 -6.95 -10.29 15.56
CA CYS A 199 -8.25 -10.27 16.20
C CYS A 199 -9.10 -9.08 15.75
N ASP A 200 -10.42 -9.25 15.76
CA ASP A 200 -11.45 -8.25 15.47
C ASP A 200 -12.65 -8.31 16.43
N THR A 201 -12.51 -9.01 17.56
CA THR A 201 -13.55 -9.14 18.57
C THR A 201 -13.80 -7.80 19.27
N VAL A 202 -15.03 -7.29 19.13
CA VAL A 202 -15.48 -6.04 19.75
C VAL A 202 -15.39 -6.13 21.28
N GLY A 203 -14.81 -5.10 21.90
CA GLY A 203 -14.59 -5.06 23.35
C GLY A 203 -13.35 -5.82 23.83
N VAL A 204 -12.61 -6.46 22.93
CA VAL A 204 -11.36 -7.16 23.23
C VAL A 204 -10.20 -6.52 22.48
N CYS A 205 -10.31 -6.40 21.16
CA CYS A 205 -9.23 -5.93 20.29
C CYS A 205 -9.73 -4.98 19.19
N ALA A 206 -11.04 -4.74 19.15
CA ALA A 206 -11.72 -3.83 18.24
C ALA A 206 -12.78 -3.02 19.02
N SER A 207 -12.99 -1.75 18.66
CA SER A 207 -14.07 -0.94 19.23
C SER A 207 -15.37 -1.04 18.45
N ASP A 208 -15.30 -1.46 17.20
CA ASP A 208 -16.43 -1.66 16.30
C ASP A 208 -16.25 -2.93 15.46
N THR A 209 -17.33 -3.43 14.87
CA THR A 209 -17.33 -4.68 14.12
C THR A 209 -17.01 -4.43 12.65
N THR A 210 -15.98 -5.09 12.14
CA THR A 210 -15.88 -5.39 10.71
C THR A 210 -15.16 -6.72 10.53
N ALA A 211 -15.66 -7.54 9.62
CA ALA A 211 -15.06 -8.81 9.22
C ALA A 211 -14.63 -8.71 7.75
N PRO A 212 -13.41 -8.19 7.46
CA PRO A 212 -12.91 -8.20 6.09
C PRO A 212 -12.78 -9.64 5.56
N GLY A 213 -12.56 -10.63 6.44
CA GLY A 213 -12.41 -12.02 6.06
C GLY A 213 -13.69 -12.84 5.94
N ARG A 214 -13.52 -14.12 5.56
CA ARG A 214 -14.61 -15.10 5.63
C ARG A 214 -14.95 -15.38 7.09
N THR A 215 -16.22 -15.67 7.37
CA THR A 215 -16.65 -16.15 8.69
C THR A 215 -16.97 -17.64 8.62
N VAL A 216 -16.27 -18.48 9.39
CA VAL A 216 -16.50 -19.93 9.45
C VAL A 216 -16.76 -20.32 10.89
N GLY A 217 -17.95 -20.89 11.16
CA GLY A 217 -18.30 -21.33 12.52
C GLY A 217 -18.29 -20.19 13.56
N GLY A 218 -18.58 -18.96 13.14
CA GLY A 218 -18.56 -17.76 14.00
C GLY A 218 -17.18 -17.15 14.22
N VAL A 219 -16.12 -17.65 13.58
CA VAL A 219 -14.77 -17.08 13.65
C VAL A 219 -14.40 -16.45 12.31
N ASN A 220 -13.89 -15.23 12.34
CA ASN A 220 -13.47 -14.49 11.15
C ASN A 220 -12.05 -14.89 10.73
N TYR A 221 -11.77 -14.83 9.43
CA TYR A 221 -10.51 -15.23 8.80
C TYR A 221 -9.85 -13.99 8.17
N ASN A 222 -9.49 -13.03 9.01
CA ASN A 222 -9.06 -11.71 8.54
C ASN A 222 -7.62 -11.70 8.07
N GLN A 223 -6.77 -12.60 8.58
CA GLN A 223 -5.41 -12.72 8.05
C GLN A 223 -5.44 -13.33 6.66
N GLN A 224 -5.00 -12.55 5.67
CA GLN A 224 -5.03 -12.94 4.27
C GLN A 224 -3.74 -12.57 3.53
N GLU A 225 -3.33 -13.47 2.62
CA GLU A 225 -2.29 -13.19 1.64
C GLU A 225 -2.75 -13.61 0.23
N TYR A 226 -2.55 -12.72 -0.74
CA TYR A 226 -2.93 -12.91 -2.14
C TYR A 226 -1.71 -13.31 -2.95
N LYS A 227 -1.71 -14.53 -3.50
CA LYS A 227 -0.55 -15.11 -4.19
C LYS A 227 -0.90 -15.55 -5.60
N LEU A 228 0.00 -15.34 -6.55
CA LEU A 228 -0.15 -15.88 -7.90
C LEU A 228 0.23 -17.37 -7.90
N VAL A 229 -0.63 -18.22 -8.44
CA VAL A 229 -0.28 -19.62 -8.72
C VAL A 229 0.62 -19.68 -9.94
N THR A 230 1.82 -20.22 -9.79
CA THR A 230 2.82 -20.34 -10.87
C THR A 230 2.98 -21.76 -11.41
N ALA A 231 2.72 -22.78 -10.58
CA ALA A 231 2.71 -24.17 -10.98
C ALA A 231 1.84 -25.03 -10.05
N ILE A 232 1.37 -26.17 -10.56
CA ILE A 232 0.59 -27.16 -9.80
C ILE A 232 1.15 -28.56 -10.10
N ASN A 233 1.49 -29.31 -9.06
CA ASN A 233 1.92 -30.70 -9.13
C ASN A 233 1.12 -31.54 -8.12
N GLY A 234 0.04 -32.16 -8.60
CA GLY A 234 -0.95 -32.79 -7.73
C GLY A 234 -1.58 -31.78 -6.78
N ASN A 235 -1.38 -31.98 -5.47
CA ASN A 235 -1.85 -31.08 -4.42
C ASN A 235 -0.81 -30.04 -3.99
N VAL A 236 0.41 -30.10 -4.52
CA VAL A 236 1.46 -29.10 -4.24
C VAL A 236 1.31 -27.95 -5.24
N VAL A 237 1.10 -26.75 -4.71
CA VAL A 237 0.91 -25.51 -5.47
C VAL A 237 2.13 -24.62 -5.25
N THR A 238 2.73 -24.18 -6.35
CA THR A 238 3.79 -23.15 -6.30
C THR A 238 3.17 -21.77 -6.39
N ILE A 239 3.49 -20.91 -5.43
CA ILE A 239 2.97 -19.55 -5.28
C ILE A 239 4.08 -18.51 -5.44
N SER A 240 3.71 -17.32 -5.90
CA SER A 240 4.59 -16.16 -5.96
C SER A 240 3.85 -14.90 -5.53
N PRO A 241 4.45 -14.06 -4.66
CA PRO A 241 5.69 -14.29 -3.91
C PRO A 241 5.51 -15.35 -2.80
N GLY A 242 6.56 -15.67 -2.06
CA GLY A 242 6.47 -16.56 -0.90
C GLY A 242 5.64 -15.95 0.24
N LEU A 243 5.28 -16.75 1.24
CA LEU A 243 4.49 -16.31 2.40
C LEU A 243 5.19 -15.21 3.21
N TYR A 244 4.44 -14.25 3.72
CA TYR A 244 4.95 -13.10 4.46
C TYR A 244 4.94 -13.30 5.96
N MET A 245 3.82 -13.80 6.48
CA MET A 245 3.63 -13.88 7.91
C MET A 245 4.22 -15.16 8.51
N PRO A 246 4.83 -15.10 9.71
CA PRO A 246 5.47 -16.25 10.33
C PRO A 246 4.53 -17.11 11.21
N ASN A 247 3.25 -16.78 11.32
CA ASN A 247 2.27 -17.43 12.21
C ASN A 247 1.25 -18.35 11.51
N TRP A 248 1.42 -18.61 10.22
CA TRP A 248 0.63 -19.61 9.51
C TRP A 248 0.83 -20.98 10.18
N ARG A 249 -0.26 -21.67 10.55
CA ARG A 249 -0.19 -22.94 11.28
C ARG A 249 -1.43 -23.79 11.12
N ALA A 250 -1.24 -25.12 11.08
CA ALA A 250 -2.35 -26.08 10.95
C ALA A 250 -3.42 -25.93 12.05
N SER A 251 -3.04 -25.55 13.27
CA SER A 251 -3.97 -25.35 14.39
C SER A 251 -4.89 -24.14 14.22
N GLN A 252 -4.69 -23.32 13.19
CA GLN A 252 -5.47 -22.11 12.92
C GLN A 252 -6.44 -22.28 11.73
N ASN A 253 -6.71 -23.53 11.35
CA ASN A 253 -7.63 -23.90 10.25
C ASN A 253 -7.36 -23.17 8.92
N PRO A 254 -6.12 -23.16 8.41
CA PRO A 254 -5.79 -22.45 7.18
C PRO A 254 -6.54 -23.00 5.96
N SER A 255 -6.93 -22.09 5.06
CA SER A 255 -7.67 -22.43 3.85
C SER A 255 -7.20 -21.61 2.66
N ALA A 256 -7.65 -22.01 1.46
CA ALA A 256 -7.37 -21.31 0.23
C ALA A 256 -8.62 -21.21 -0.63
N TRP A 257 -8.86 -20.04 -1.22
CA TRP A 257 -10.00 -19.78 -2.10
C TRP A 257 -9.64 -18.87 -3.27
N TRP A 258 -10.43 -18.90 -4.33
CA TRP A 258 -10.15 -18.13 -5.55
C TRP A 258 -11.38 -17.91 -6.44
N ALA A 259 -11.33 -16.83 -7.22
CA ALA A 259 -12.28 -16.52 -8.27
C ALA A 259 -12.07 -17.38 -9.52
N ASN A 260 -13.14 -17.58 -10.31
CA ASN A 260 -13.07 -18.29 -11.59
C ASN A 260 -12.27 -17.52 -12.64
N THR A 261 -12.35 -16.20 -12.64
CA THR A 261 -11.54 -15.30 -13.48
C THR A 261 -11.10 -14.07 -12.69
N ILE A 262 -10.02 -13.44 -13.14
CA ILE A 262 -9.50 -12.18 -12.61
C ILE A 262 -9.42 -11.15 -13.74
N ILE A 263 -9.49 -9.87 -13.40
CA ILE A 263 -9.03 -8.81 -14.30
C ILE A 263 -7.53 -8.61 -14.10
N GLN A 264 -6.79 -8.45 -15.19
CA GLN A 264 -5.35 -8.26 -15.08
C GLN A 264 -4.75 -7.39 -16.16
N ASN A 265 -3.64 -6.74 -15.84
CA ASN A 265 -2.88 -5.87 -16.74
C ASN A 265 -3.77 -4.80 -17.40
N ALA A 266 -4.74 -4.27 -16.67
CA ALA A 266 -5.64 -3.22 -17.16
C ALA A 266 -5.36 -1.92 -16.42
N GLY A 267 -5.55 -0.78 -17.09
CA GLY A 267 -5.36 0.49 -16.41
C GLY A 267 -6.08 1.68 -17.01
N ILE A 268 -6.15 2.72 -16.20
CA ILE A 268 -6.75 4.01 -16.53
C ILE A 268 -5.71 5.12 -16.36
N GLU A 269 -5.59 5.99 -17.36
CA GLU A 269 -4.48 6.94 -17.45
C GLU A 269 -4.88 8.32 -17.98
N ASN A 270 -4.18 9.36 -17.52
CA ASN A 270 -4.15 10.69 -18.15
C ASN A 270 -5.52 11.37 -18.30
N MET A 271 -6.34 11.40 -17.24
CA MET A 271 -7.65 12.05 -17.27
C MET A 271 -8.13 12.51 -15.89
N THR A 272 -9.07 13.46 -15.88
CA THR A 272 -9.89 13.74 -14.71
C THR A 272 -11.08 12.77 -14.66
N LEU A 273 -11.32 12.21 -13.49
CA LEU A 273 -12.55 11.54 -13.08
C LEU A 273 -13.24 12.45 -12.07
N ASP A 274 -14.34 13.06 -12.51
CA ASP A 274 -15.13 13.97 -11.71
C ASP A 274 -16.40 13.25 -11.26
N HIS A 275 -16.46 12.98 -9.96
CA HIS A 275 -17.48 12.17 -9.32
C HIS A 275 -18.50 13.03 -8.56
N SER A 276 -18.35 14.34 -8.60
CA SER A 276 -19.14 15.29 -7.79
C SER A 276 -20.65 15.26 -8.02
N ALA A 277 -21.08 14.78 -9.19
CA ALA A 277 -22.49 14.60 -9.52
C ALA A 277 -22.92 13.12 -9.47
N SER A 278 -22.01 12.21 -9.12
CA SER A 278 -22.27 10.78 -9.02
C SER A 278 -22.91 10.44 -7.67
N ASN A 279 -23.79 9.45 -7.68
CA ASN A 279 -24.37 8.88 -6.48
C ASN A 279 -23.69 7.59 -6.02
N ARG A 280 -22.49 7.32 -6.54
CA ARG A 280 -21.75 6.09 -6.31
C ARG A 280 -20.90 6.14 -5.04
N ILE A 281 -20.75 5.00 -4.37
CA ILE A 281 -19.96 4.91 -3.13
C ILE A 281 -18.46 5.07 -3.42
N THR A 282 -18.00 4.60 -4.58
CA THR A 282 -16.57 4.69 -4.93
C THR A 282 -16.37 5.17 -6.35
N GLY A 283 -15.20 5.75 -6.62
CA GLY A 283 -14.86 6.22 -7.95
C GLY A 283 -14.40 5.08 -8.83
N ILE A 284 -13.28 4.48 -8.43
CA ILE A 284 -12.69 3.34 -9.12
C ILE A 284 -12.68 2.15 -8.19
N ALA A 285 -13.30 1.05 -8.62
CA ALA A 285 -13.19 -0.24 -7.93
C ALA A 285 -12.25 -1.17 -8.69
N PHE A 286 -11.31 -1.77 -7.97
CA PHE A 286 -10.50 -2.90 -8.42
C PHE A 286 -10.95 -4.15 -7.68
N ASP A 287 -11.61 -5.09 -8.35
CA ASP A 287 -12.22 -6.27 -7.74
C ASP A 287 -11.70 -7.56 -8.40
N ASN A 288 -11.10 -8.44 -7.59
CA ASN A 288 -10.44 -9.65 -8.09
C ASN A 288 -9.41 -9.30 -9.18
N SER A 289 -8.56 -8.31 -8.88
CA SER A 289 -7.63 -7.70 -9.84
C SER A 289 -6.18 -8.08 -9.58
N TYR A 290 -5.39 -8.16 -10.67
CA TYR A 290 -3.96 -8.47 -10.60
C TYR A 290 -3.15 -7.61 -11.56
N GLN A 291 -2.14 -6.88 -11.06
CA GLN A 291 -1.29 -6.01 -11.91
C GLN A 291 -2.10 -4.94 -12.68
N CYS A 292 -3.12 -4.36 -12.05
CA CYS A 292 -3.89 -3.25 -12.61
C CYS A 292 -3.35 -1.90 -12.13
N TRP A 293 -3.75 -0.79 -12.75
CA TRP A 293 -3.25 0.53 -12.34
C TRP A 293 -4.18 1.71 -12.59
N ALA A 294 -3.95 2.76 -11.81
CA ALA A 294 -4.40 4.13 -12.08
C ALA A 294 -3.18 5.07 -12.06
N LYS A 295 -2.98 5.85 -13.12
CA LYS A 295 -1.81 6.72 -13.27
C LYS A 295 -2.13 8.06 -13.90
N ASN A 296 -1.57 9.15 -13.38
CA ASN A 296 -1.81 10.49 -13.90
C ASN A 296 -3.30 10.78 -14.03
N ILE A 297 -4.04 10.51 -12.95
CA ILE A 297 -5.44 10.88 -12.87
C ILE A 297 -5.65 12.03 -11.89
N ARG A 298 -6.69 12.81 -12.13
CA ARG A 298 -7.35 13.60 -11.08
C ARG A 298 -8.60 12.84 -10.68
N SER A 299 -8.81 12.57 -9.40
CA SER A 299 -10.10 12.08 -8.90
C SER A 299 -10.69 13.13 -7.98
N ILE A 300 -11.83 13.68 -8.39
CA ILE A 300 -12.43 14.87 -7.79
C ILE A 300 -13.79 14.51 -7.22
N ASP A 301 -14.00 14.86 -5.96
CA ASP A 301 -15.29 14.84 -5.29
C ASP A 301 -15.46 16.08 -4.40
N PHE A 302 -16.67 16.36 -3.93
CA PHE A 302 -16.95 17.48 -3.03
C PHE A 302 -17.78 17.05 -1.81
N PRO A 303 -17.49 17.65 -0.63
CA PRO A 303 -18.39 17.59 0.51
C PRO A 303 -19.81 18.02 0.12
N GLY A 304 -20.77 17.11 0.28
CA GLY A 304 -22.20 17.39 0.04
C GLY A 304 -22.72 16.93 -1.32
N ALA A 305 -21.86 16.34 -2.16
CA ALA A 305 -22.28 15.63 -3.37
C ALA A 305 -23.31 14.53 -3.03
N ALA A 306 -24.23 14.28 -3.97
CA ALA A 306 -25.39 13.42 -3.75
C ALA A 306 -25.02 11.92 -3.77
N GLY A 307 -24.40 11.38 -2.73
CA GLY A 307 -24.13 9.94 -2.63
C GLY A 307 -23.54 9.50 -1.28
N PRO A 308 -23.72 8.22 -0.88
CA PRO A 308 -23.03 7.63 0.26
C PRO A 308 -21.56 7.36 -0.10
N GLY A 309 -20.73 8.40 -0.13
CA GLY A 309 -19.33 8.27 -0.50
C GLY A 309 -18.51 7.43 0.48
N ARG A 310 -17.69 6.50 -0.05
CA ARG A 310 -16.69 5.68 0.65
C ARG A 310 -15.27 6.10 0.28
N SER A 311 -14.88 5.95 -0.99
CA SER A 311 -13.48 6.14 -1.39
C SER A 311 -13.31 6.65 -2.83
N HIS A 312 -12.21 7.34 -3.13
CA HIS A 312 -11.87 7.62 -4.54
C HIS A 312 -11.49 6.34 -5.27
N ILE A 313 -10.69 5.48 -4.63
CA ILE A 313 -10.33 4.16 -5.14
C ILE A 313 -10.49 3.11 -4.05
N TRP A 314 -11.22 2.04 -4.36
CA TRP A 314 -11.35 0.87 -3.52
C TRP A 314 -10.70 -0.34 -4.21
N LEU A 315 -9.80 -1.03 -3.52
CA LEU A 315 -9.24 -2.30 -3.96
C LEU A 315 -9.85 -3.41 -3.12
N LEU A 316 -10.34 -4.44 -3.79
CA LEU A 316 -11.08 -5.57 -3.28
C LEU A 316 -10.49 -6.84 -3.88
N ASN A 317 -10.08 -7.78 -3.05
CA ASN A 317 -9.49 -9.05 -3.50
C ASN A 317 -8.38 -8.88 -4.54
N SER A 318 -7.52 -7.88 -4.33
CA SER A 318 -6.62 -7.39 -5.38
C SER A 318 -5.17 -7.57 -4.99
N ALA A 319 -4.31 -7.81 -5.98
CA ALA A 319 -2.88 -7.82 -5.73
C ALA A 319 -2.06 -7.14 -6.82
N ARG A 320 -0.91 -6.58 -6.44
CA ARG A 320 0.03 -5.94 -7.37
C ARG A 320 -0.54 -4.76 -8.14
N THR A 321 -1.54 -4.09 -7.57
CA THR A 321 -2.09 -2.86 -8.15
C THR A 321 -1.15 -1.69 -7.89
N GLU A 322 -0.90 -0.87 -8.91
CA GLU A 322 -0.12 0.38 -8.78
C GLU A 322 -1.02 1.61 -8.94
N ILE A 323 -0.98 2.51 -7.95
CA ILE A 323 -1.66 3.81 -8.01
C ILE A 323 -0.62 4.89 -7.82
N ARG A 324 -0.35 5.67 -8.85
CA ARG A 324 0.74 6.64 -8.80
C ARG A 324 0.58 7.87 -9.65
N ASP A 325 1.42 8.87 -9.37
CA ASP A 325 1.51 10.11 -10.12
C ASP A 325 0.14 10.80 -10.24
N SER A 326 -0.70 10.77 -9.20
CA SER A 326 -2.11 11.17 -9.29
C SER A 326 -2.50 12.18 -8.20
N TYR A 327 -3.62 12.87 -8.42
CA TYR A 327 -4.16 13.89 -7.52
C TYR A 327 -5.59 13.56 -7.11
N PHE A 328 -5.85 13.58 -5.80
CA PHE A 328 -7.14 13.29 -5.20
C PHE A 328 -7.62 14.53 -4.44
N TYR A 329 -8.83 14.97 -4.76
CA TYR A 329 -9.44 16.12 -4.11
C TYR A 329 -10.80 15.81 -3.53
N GLY A 330 -10.98 16.19 -2.27
CA GLY A 330 -12.27 16.24 -1.61
C GLY A 330 -12.64 14.98 -0.82
N ALA A 331 -13.67 15.11 -0.01
CA ALA A 331 -14.24 14.01 0.75
C ALA A 331 -15.59 13.64 0.12
N ARG A 332 -15.77 12.36 -0.21
CA ARG A 332 -16.98 11.88 -0.88
C ARG A 332 -18.25 11.96 -0.02
N ASN A 333 -18.14 11.76 1.29
CA ASN A 333 -19.30 11.70 2.18
C ASN A 333 -19.64 13.09 2.73
N GLY A 334 -20.65 13.74 2.17
CA GLY A 334 -21.04 15.10 2.53
C GLY A 334 -21.90 15.30 3.78
N GLN A 335 -22.44 14.23 4.36
CA GLN A 335 -23.59 14.31 5.27
C GLN A 335 -23.22 14.08 6.74
N GLY A 336 -21.99 14.47 7.14
CA GLY A 336 -21.53 14.36 8.53
C GLY A 336 -20.89 13.02 8.90
N ASN A 337 -20.76 12.07 7.95
CA ASN A 337 -20.07 10.78 8.14
C ASN A 337 -18.70 10.78 7.44
N TRP A 338 -17.87 11.76 7.80
CA TRP A 338 -16.53 11.96 7.24
C TRP A 338 -15.56 10.82 7.54
N SER A 339 -15.84 10.03 8.59
CA SER A 339 -15.10 8.81 8.95
C SER A 339 -15.10 7.71 7.89
N GLN A 340 -15.92 7.84 6.85
CA GLN A 340 -16.01 6.91 5.72
C GLN A 340 -15.66 7.59 4.39
N SER A 341 -14.79 8.61 4.39
CA SER A 341 -14.35 9.30 3.16
C SER A 341 -12.85 9.13 2.92
N TYR A 342 -12.50 8.12 2.13
CA TYR A 342 -11.12 7.70 1.91
C TYR A 342 -10.59 8.15 0.54
N GLY A 343 -9.28 8.37 0.43
CA GLY A 343 -8.65 8.53 -0.86
C GLY A 343 -8.53 7.16 -1.52
N ILE A 344 -7.57 6.38 -1.05
CA ILE A 344 -7.33 5.00 -1.52
C ILE A 344 -7.51 4.05 -0.35
N GLU A 345 -8.30 3.00 -0.59
CA GLU A 345 -8.55 1.95 0.37
C GLU A 345 -8.19 0.57 -0.20
N PRO A 346 -7.03 0.00 0.19
CA PRO A 346 -6.75 -1.40 -0.03
C PRO A 346 -7.48 -2.26 1.01
N TRP A 347 -8.46 -3.04 0.57
CA TRP A 347 -9.30 -3.89 1.40
C TRP A 347 -9.26 -5.33 0.91
N MET A 348 -8.70 -6.23 1.72
CA MET A 348 -8.38 -7.61 1.31
C MET A 348 -7.46 -7.61 0.08
N SER A 349 -6.21 -7.18 0.27
CA SER A 349 -5.26 -7.01 -0.84
C SER A 349 -3.83 -7.41 -0.46
N SER A 350 -2.97 -7.65 -1.45
CA SER A 350 -1.52 -7.79 -1.22
C SER A 350 -0.67 -7.11 -2.27
N ASP A 351 0.58 -6.80 -1.95
CA ASP A 351 1.58 -6.29 -2.89
C ASP A 351 1.14 -5.01 -3.62
N VAL A 352 0.28 -4.19 -3.01
CA VAL A 352 -0.19 -2.92 -3.58
C VAL A 352 0.90 -1.87 -3.45
N ARG A 353 1.06 -1.04 -4.48
CA ARG A 353 1.99 0.10 -4.46
C ARG A 353 1.23 1.39 -4.71
N VAL A 354 1.21 2.25 -3.70
CA VAL A 354 0.62 3.60 -3.79
C VAL A 354 1.75 4.61 -3.63
N GLU A 355 2.11 5.30 -4.71
CA GLU A 355 3.26 6.22 -4.65
C GLU A 355 3.12 7.52 -5.42
N ASN A 356 3.84 8.56 -4.96
CA ASN A 356 3.92 9.85 -5.64
C ASN A 356 2.55 10.48 -5.95
N ASN A 357 1.60 10.32 -5.02
CA ASN A 357 0.26 10.91 -5.13
C ASN A 357 0.13 12.14 -4.23
N ILE A 358 -0.79 13.03 -4.60
CA ILE A 358 -1.20 14.20 -3.83
C ILE A 358 -2.64 13.99 -3.37
N PHE A 359 -2.87 14.16 -2.07
CA PHE A 359 -4.20 14.13 -1.48
C PHE A 359 -4.48 15.47 -0.80
N GLN A 360 -5.57 16.11 -1.21
CA GLN A 360 -6.00 17.40 -0.69
C GLN A 360 -7.48 17.35 -0.31
N HIS A 361 -7.84 17.85 0.86
CA HIS A 361 -9.25 17.91 1.27
C HIS A 361 -9.94 16.54 1.40
N VAL A 362 -9.14 15.47 1.54
CA VAL A 362 -9.61 14.08 1.71
C VAL A 362 -9.57 13.74 3.20
N ALA A 363 -10.60 13.08 3.76
CA ALA A 363 -10.64 12.81 5.19
C ALA A 363 -9.54 11.83 5.63
N SER A 364 -9.53 10.60 5.11
CA SER A 364 -8.40 9.67 5.28
C SER A 364 -7.77 9.36 3.91
N PRO A 365 -6.72 10.10 3.50
CA PRO A 365 -6.07 9.93 2.20
C PRO A 365 -5.72 8.49 1.83
N ILE A 366 -5.10 7.75 2.76
CA ILE A 366 -4.73 6.36 2.56
C ILE A 366 -5.21 5.57 3.78
N LEU A 367 -6.27 4.78 3.59
CA LEU A 367 -6.81 3.91 4.62
C LEU A 367 -6.50 2.45 4.26
N ILE A 368 -5.60 1.86 5.02
CA ILE A 368 -5.09 0.50 4.82
C ILE A 368 -5.99 -0.44 5.62
N GLY A 369 -6.87 -1.15 4.91
CA GLY A 369 -7.65 -2.22 5.53
C GLY A 369 -6.83 -3.52 5.65
N CYS A 370 -7.50 -4.67 5.57
CA CYS A 370 -6.81 -5.97 5.50
C CYS A 370 -5.88 -6.00 4.28
N CYS A 371 -4.58 -5.91 4.51
CA CYS A 371 -3.60 -5.72 3.44
C CYS A 371 -2.24 -6.28 3.85
N SER A 372 -1.55 -6.97 2.94
CA SER A 372 -0.26 -7.59 3.24
C SER A 372 0.85 -7.29 2.23
N GLY A 373 2.08 -7.07 2.71
CA GLY A 373 3.27 -6.91 1.87
C GLY A 373 3.27 -5.67 0.96
N SER A 374 2.44 -4.66 1.25
CA SER A 374 2.22 -3.50 0.39
C SER A 374 3.13 -2.30 0.75
N VAL A 375 3.29 -1.38 -0.21
CA VAL A 375 4.13 -0.19 -0.09
C VAL A 375 3.29 1.08 -0.32
N PHE A 376 3.39 2.02 0.61
CA PHE A 376 2.82 3.36 0.52
C PHE A 376 3.96 4.37 0.58
N GLY A 377 4.38 4.86 -0.59
CA GLY A 377 5.66 5.54 -0.80
C GLY A 377 5.54 6.97 -1.32
N TYR A 378 6.23 7.95 -0.73
CA TYR A 378 6.38 9.30 -1.32
C TYR A 378 5.06 10.01 -1.67
N ASN A 379 3.98 9.75 -0.91
CA ASN A 379 2.73 10.48 -1.05
C ASN A 379 2.75 11.78 -0.23
N TYR A 380 2.01 12.79 -0.70
CA TYR A 380 1.83 14.05 -0.01
C TYR A 380 0.36 14.22 0.41
N CYS A 381 0.09 14.38 1.70
CA CYS A 381 -1.25 14.63 2.24
C CYS A 381 -1.32 15.98 2.95
N ILE A 382 -2.35 16.76 2.63
CA ILE A 382 -2.59 18.08 3.22
C ILE A 382 -4.09 18.39 3.27
N ASP A 383 -4.50 19.19 4.23
CA ASP A 383 -5.90 19.57 4.46
C ASP A 383 -6.77 18.31 4.63
N ASN A 384 -6.45 17.46 5.61
CA ASN A 384 -7.21 16.23 5.85
C ASN A 384 -8.59 16.58 6.44
N PHE A 385 -9.59 16.69 5.56
CA PHE A 385 -10.87 17.32 5.88
C PHE A 385 -11.81 16.45 6.71
N ASN A 386 -12.36 17.01 7.79
CA ASN A 386 -13.30 16.32 8.68
C ASN A 386 -14.46 17.24 9.10
N GLY A 387 -14.99 18.00 8.15
CA GLY A 387 -15.98 19.03 8.41
C GLY A 387 -15.39 20.35 8.89
N ALA A 388 -16.08 21.45 8.56
CA ALA A 388 -15.67 22.79 8.96
C ALA A 388 -15.70 22.99 10.48
N GLY A 389 -14.69 23.66 11.03
CA GLY A 389 -14.59 23.96 12.47
C GLY A 389 -14.21 22.77 13.36
N ASN A 390 -14.00 21.58 12.79
CA ASN A 390 -13.60 20.39 13.55
C ASN A 390 -12.13 20.47 13.97
N THR A 391 -11.86 20.27 15.25
CA THR A 391 -10.52 20.31 15.85
C THR A 391 -9.80 18.95 15.82
N PHE A 392 -10.48 17.88 15.42
CA PHE A 392 -9.91 16.54 15.25
C PHE A 392 -9.08 16.46 13.97
N GLN A 393 -7.86 15.94 14.10
CA GLN A 393 -6.95 15.68 13.00
C GLN A 393 -7.18 14.26 12.46
N PHE A 394 -7.50 14.14 11.17
CA PHE A 394 -7.46 12.83 10.50
C PHE A 394 -6.04 12.50 10.00
N PRO A 395 -5.62 11.22 10.05
CA PRO A 395 -4.30 10.78 9.61
C PRO A 395 -4.15 10.87 8.08
N CYS A 396 -2.91 10.97 7.60
CA CYS A 396 -2.59 10.79 6.18
C CYS A 396 -2.61 9.30 5.80
N LEU A 397 -2.05 8.45 6.67
CA LEU A 397 -2.07 6.99 6.53
C LEU A 397 -2.62 6.35 7.79
N SER A 398 -3.61 5.47 7.66
CA SER A 398 -4.19 4.72 8.77
C SER A 398 -4.27 3.23 8.46
N SER A 399 -3.74 2.36 9.34
CA SER A 399 -4.17 0.96 9.38
C SER A 399 -5.46 0.83 10.18
N HIS A 400 -6.49 0.21 9.59
CA HIS A 400 -7.86 0.27 10.09
C HIS A 400 -8.40 -1.11 10.49
N ASP A 401 -8.30 -2.09 9.60
CA ASP A 401 -8.85 -3.43 9.83
C ASP A 401 -7.81 -4.43 10.33
N ALA A 402 -8.30 -5.50 10.95
CA ALA A 402 -7.48 -6.63 11.35
C ALA A 402 -6.63 -7.17 10.20
N ALA A 403 -5.40 -7.55 10.53
CA ALA A 403 -4.41 -8.15 9.63
C ALA A 403 -3.85 -7.23 8.54
N GLY A 404 -3.52 -5.99 8.92
CA GLY A 404 -2.49 -5.21 8.22
C GLY A 404 -1.10 -5.78 8.53
N ASP A 405 -0.46 -6.42 7.55
CA ASP A 405 0.72 -7.27 7.73
C ASP A 405 1.90 -6.87 6.82
N MET A 406 3.10 -6.72 7.38
CA MET A 406 4.34 -6.48 6.60
C MET A 406 4.22 -5.29 5.64
N ILE A 407 3.54 -4.22 6.08
CA ILE A 407 3.35 -2.99 5.31
C ILE A 407 4.58 -2.08 5.44
N LEU A 408 5.03 -1.50 4.33
CA LEU A 408 6.04 -0.46 4.30
C LEU A 408 5.42 0.91 3.99
N VAL A 409 5.59 1.85 4.89
CA VAL A 409 5.24 3.27 4.73
C VAL A 409 6.53 4.05 4.60
N GLU A 410 6.87 4.53 3.40
CA GLU A 410 8.19 5.12 3.12
C GLU A 410 8.13 6.52 2.49
N GLY A 411 8.94 7.46 2.97
CA GLY A 411 9.20 8.70 2.22
C GLY A 411 8.02 9.67 2.11
N ASN A 412 6.90 9.43 2.80
CA ASN A 412 5.71 10.26 2.72
C ASN A 412 5.90 11.59 3.46
N GLN A 413 5.18 12.62 3.02
CA GLN A 413 5.13 13.92 3.69
C GLN A 413 3.70 14.30 4.03
N SER A 414 3.46 14.73 5.28
CA SER A 414 2.18 15.31 5.66
C SER A 414 2.33 16.28 6.82
N SER A 415 1.43 17.27 6.85
CA SER A 415 1.13 18.07 8.04
C SER A 415 0.52 17.24 9.17
N SER A 416 -0.16 16.15 8.85
CA SER A 416 -0.82 15.23 9.79
C SER A 416 0.12 14.10 10.24
N HIS A 417 -0.42 12.89 10.44
CA HIS A 417 0.24 11.78 11.12
C HIS A 417 0.00 10.43 10.45
N ILE A 418 0.71 9.42 10.96
CA ILE A 418 0.48 7.99 10.69
C ILE A 418 -0.25 7.40 11.90
N LEU A 419 -1.29 6.61 11.61
CA LEU A 419 -2.14 5.96 12.61
C LEU A 419 -2.18 4.44 12.40
N GLN A 420 -2.16 3.67 13.49
CA GLN A 420 -2.74 2.33 13.52
C GLN A 420 -3.79 2.33 14.61
N ASP A 421 -5.05 2.14 14.22
CA ASP A 421 -6.15 2.31 15.16
C ASP A 421 -6.51 1.03 15.92
N SER A 422 -7.62 1.05 16.65
CA SER A 422 -8.17 -0.13 17.31
C SER A 422 -9.65 -0.28 17.02
N ILE A 423 -10.09 0.17 15.84
CA ILE A 423 -11.50 0.27 15.48
C ILE A 423 -11.98 -1.07 14.96
N HIS A 424 -11.32 -1.63 13.93
CA HIS A 424 -11.74 -2.86 13.26
C HIS A 424 -10.73 -4.02 13.41
N GLY A 425 -9.81 -3.90 14.37
CA GLY A 425 -8.96 -5.00 14.81
C GLY A 425 -7.48 -4.63 14.87
N THR A 426 -6.65 -5.67 14.92
CA THR A 426 -5.22 -5.59 15.25
C THR A 426 -4.30 -5.47 14.04
N HIS A 427 -3.15 -4.79 14.20
CA HIS A 427 -2.13 -4.60 13.15
C HIS A 427 -0.75 -5.09 13.60
N ASN A 428 0.04 -5.71 12.72
CA ASN A 428 1.35 -6.27 13.09
C ASN A 428 2.43 -5.99 12.03
N PHE A 429 3.67 -5.77 12.47
CA PHE A 429 4.87 -5.65 11.62
C PHE A 429 4.84 -4.53 10.56
N GLN A 430 4.16 -3.40 10.84
CA GLN A 430 4.29 -2.22 9.97
C GLN A 430 5.68 -1.58 10.12
N THR A 431 6.30 -1.24 9.01
CA THR A 431 7.56 -0.52 8.95
C THR A 431 7.32 0.89 8.42
N VAL A 432 7.69 1.90 9.20
CA VAL A 432 7.57 3.32 8.92
C VAL A 432 8.98 3.88 8.73
N PHE A 433 9.35 4.18 7.49
CA PHE A 433 10.72 4.50 7.10
C PHE A 433 10.86 5.86 6.40
N ARG A 434 11.72 6.75 6.89
CA ARG A 434 12.04 8.04 6.21
C ARG A 434 10.82 8.91 5.86
N ASN A 435 9.80 8.95 6.71
CA ASN A 435 8.65 9.83 6.53
C ASN A 435 8.85 11.16 7.27
N GLN A 436 8.23 12.22 6.78
CA GLN A 436 8.09 13.48 7.50
C GLN A 436 6.61 13.69 7.87
N MET A 437 6.30 13.66 9.16
CA MET A 437 4.95 13.86 9.68
C MET A 437 4.95 15.02 10.67
N GLY A 438 4.19 16.08 10.37
CA GLY A 438 4.05 17.25 11.23
C GLY A 438 3.27 16.94 12.51
N GLY A 439 2.32 16.02 12.43
CA GLY A 439 1.42 15.64 13.52
C GLY A 439 0.28 16.62 13.76
N ARG A 440 0.23 17.76 13.06
CA ARG A 440 -0.77 18.80 13.31
C ARG A 440 -0.94 19.73 12.12
N GLU A 441 -2.18 19.84 11.67
CA GLU A 441 -2.64 20.93 10.81
C GLU A 441 -3.06 22.14 11.61
N ALA A 442 -3.04 23.31 10.95
CA ALA A 442 -3.54 24.53 11.53
C ALA A 442 -4.98 24.34 12.04
N THR A 443 -5.29 24.92 13.20
CA THR A 443 -6.58 24.80 13.93
C THR A 443 -6.88 23.47 14.63
N LYS A 444 -6.12 22.40 14.35
CA LYS A 444 -6.34 21.10 15.01
C LYS A 444 -5.75 21.07 16.42
N THR A 445 -6.44 20.40 17.35
CA THR A 445 -6.04 20.30 18.77
C THR A 445 -6.25 18.92 19.39
N SER A 446 -6.84 17.97 18.64
CA SER A 446 -7.06 16.58 19.06
C SER A 446 -6.55 15.62 18.01
N GLU A 447 -6.05 14.45 18.42
CA GLU A 447 -5.37 13.46 17.56
C GLU A 447 -4.16 14.03 16.82
N THR A 448 -3.49 14.99 17.43
CA THR A 448 -2.35 15.67 16.84
C THR A 448 -1.03 15.03 17.26
N VAL A 449 -0.85 13.74 16.99
CA VAL A 449 0.37 12.98 17.33
C VAL A 449 0.97 12.42 16.04
N PRO A 450 2.21 12.77 15.64
CA PRO A 450 2.76 12.40 14.33
C PRO A 450 2.92 10.87 14.14
N ALA A 451 3.14 10.12 15.21
CA ALA A 451 3.25 8.66 15.21
C ALA A 451 2.31 8.07 16.27
N ASN A 452 1.13 7.62 15.84
CA ASN A 452 0.02 7.24 16.71
C ASN A 452 -0.34 5.76 16.54
N PHE A 453 -0.15 4.94 17.58
CA PHE A 453 -0.36 3.50 17.51
C PHE A 453 -1.18 3.02 18.71
N TYR A 454 -2.42 2.59 18.45
CA TYR A 454 -3.33 2.09 19.48
C TYR A 454 -3.05 0.64 19.86
N SER A 455 -3.83 0.14 20.82
CA SER A 455 -3.67 -1.18 21.39
C SER A 455 -3.56 -2.28 20.33
N HIS A 456 -2.70 -3.27 20.59
CA HIS A 456 -2.43 -4.40 19.70
C HIS A 456 -1.73 -4.10 18.37
N ALA A 457 -1.35 -2.84 18.11
CA ALA A 457 -0.44 -2.49 17.01
C ALA A 457 1.02 -2.87 17.35
N ARG A 458 1.40 -4.15 17.22
CA ARG A 458 2.67 -4.66 17.77
C ARG A 458 3.77 -4.83 16.72
N TYR A 459 5.02 -4.84 17.20
CA TYR A 459 6.24 -5.05 16.39
C TYR A 459 6.47 -4.03 15.27
N ILE A 460 6.06 -2.79 15.50
CA ILE A 460 6.24 -1.67 14.57
C ILE A 460 7.74 -1.33 14.48
N ASN A 461 8.22 -0.96 13.29
CA ASN A 461 9.56 -0.44 13.09
C ASN A 461 9.51 1.02 12.63
N LEU A 462 10.01 1.95 13.46
CA LEU A 462 10.05 3.39 13.22
C LEU A 462 11.49 3.80 12.94
N LEU A 463 11.83 3.97 11.67
CA LEU A 463 13.21 4.10 11.21
C LEU A 463 13.44 5.40 10.40
N GLY A 464 14.41 6.22 10.79
CA GLY A 464 14.86 7.35 9.99
C GLY A 464 13.82 8.44 9.70
N ASN A 465 12.74 8.54 10.48
CA ASN A 465 11.66 9.50 10.26
C ASN A 465 11.97 10.87 10.87
N VAL A 466 11.22 11.89 10.44
CA VAL A 466 11.33 13.28 10.92
C VAL A 466 9.96 13.72 11.43
N PHE A 467 9.82 13.89 12.76
CA PHE A 467 8.51 14.03 13.40
C PHE A 467 8.30 15.33 14.19
N GLY A 468 7.08 15.82 14.10
CA GLY A 468 6.51 16.82 14.99
C GLY A 468 6.44 18.23 14.42
N THR A 469 5.96 19.12 15.28
CA THR A 469 5.64 20.53 15.02
C THR A 469 6.27 21.36 16.14
N GLY A 470 7.17 22.27 15.79
CA GLY A 470 7.85 23.16 16.75
C GLY A 470 6.87 24.07 17.49
N ASN A 471 7.19 24.40 18.76
CA ASN A 471 6.34 25.14 19.69
C ASN A 471 4.97 24.50 20.01
N TYR A 472 4.76 23.24 19.63
CA TYR A 472 3.54 22.50 19.93
C TYR A 472 3.83 21.16 20.61
N HIS A 473 4.59 20.30 19.96
CA HIS A 473 4.98 19.03 20.56
C HIS A 473 6.12 19.28 21.55
N ASN A 474 5.93 18.81 22.79
CA ASN A 474 6.84 19.06 23.92
C ASN A 474 7.04 17.81 24.79
N ASN A 475 6.47 16.66 24.40
CA ASN A 475 6.63 15.38 25.08
C ASN A 475 7.15 14.33 24.10
N TYR A 476 8.16 13.55 24.49
CA TYR A 476 8.76 12.57 23.58
C TYR A 476 7.81 11.42 23.27
N ALA A 477 7.29 10.75 24.29
CA ALA A 477 6.38 9.62 24.11
C ALA A 477 5.35 9.56 25.23
N ILE A 478 4.18 9.05 24.89
CA ILE A 478 3.13 8.69 25.84
C ILE A 478 2.77 7.22 25.64
N VAL A 479 2.76 6.47 26.73
CA VAL A 479 2.51 5.02 26.73
C VAL A 479 1.35 4.75 27.65
N SER A 480 0.46 3.84 27.24
CA SER A 480 -0.67 3.44 28.04
C SER A 480 -0.26 2.92 29.42
N GLY A 481 -1.10 3.21 30.42
CA GLY A 481 -0.77 3.02 31.85
C GLY A 481 0.04 4.16 32.47
N GLY A 482 0.53 5.11 31.67
CA GLY A 482 1.17 6.35 32.12
C GLY A 482 0.21 7.55 32.23
N SER A 483 0.77 8.74 32.46
CA SER A 483 0.02 10.01 32.44
C SER A 483 -0.56 10.28 31.04
N THR A 484 -1.75 10.90 30.97
CA THR A 484 -2.44 11.29 29.73
C THR A 484 -2.37 12.80 29.43
N THR A 485 -1.71 13.60 30.29
CA THR A 485 -1.68 15.07 30.20
C THR A 485 -1.14 15.60 28.87
N SER A 486 -0.21 14.88 28.25
CA SER A 486 0.49 15.31 27.04
C SER A 486 -0.02 14.61 25.77
N CYS A 487 -1.24 14.07 25.78
CA CYS A 487 -1.74 13.20 24.71
C CYS A 487 -1.57 13.81 23.32
N ALA A 488 -2.09 15.03 23.13
CA ALA A 488 -2.06 15.74 21.86
C ALA A 488 -0.71 16.42 21.55
N THR A 489 0.23 16.45 22.49
CA THR A 489 1.52 17.17 22.35
C THR A 489 2.74 16.23 22.40
N SER A 490 2.51 14.92 22.23
CA SER A 490 3.55 13.89 22.20
C SER A 490 4.01 13.58 20.78
N ILE A 491 5.26 13.12 20.60
CA ILE A 491 5.73 12.62 19.30
C ILE A 491 5.19 11.21 19.03
N TYR A 492 5.29 10.33 20.04
CA TYR A 492 4.80 8.96 19.95
C TYR A 492 3.64 8.73 20.92
N LEU A 493 2.58 8.07 20.44
CA LEU A 493 1.53 7.48 21.27
C LEU A 493 1.55 5.97 21.08
N PHE A 494 1.60 5.24 22.19
CA PHE A 494 1.59 3.77 22.17
C PHE A 494 0.54 3.17 23.10
N GLY A 495 -0.31 2.31 22.53
CA GLY A 495 -1.04 1.28 23.27
C GLY A 495 -2.28 1.74 24.00
N PHE A 496 -2.84 2.90 23.67
CA PHE A 496 -4.14 3.32 24.20
C PHE A 496 -5.27 2.62 23.43
N GLY A 497 -6.40 2.39 24.08
CA GLY A 497 -7.54 1.69 23.48
C GLY A 497 -8.46 2.57 22.64
N GLY A 498 -8.06 3.82 22.37
CA GLY A 498 -8.83 4.75 21.56
C GLY A 498 -8.34 6.20 21.66
N THR A 499 -9.03 7.05 20.92
CA THR A 499 -8.69 8.46 20.72
C THR A 499 -8.60 9.27 22.02
N GLY A 500 -7.72 10.26 22.03
CA GLY A 500 -7.46 11.13 23.18
C GLY A 500 -6.82 10.40 24.36
N CYS A 501 -5.98 9.38 24.09
CA CYS A 501 -5.29 8.58 25.10
C CYS A 501 -6.26 7.93 26.08
N ARG A 502 -7.39 7.42 25.57
CA ARG A 502 -8.41 6.77 26.38
C ARG A 502 -8.18 5.27 26.42
N THR A 503 -8.59 4.68 27.53
CA THR A 503 -8.96 3.26 27.59
C THR A 503 -10.46 3.20 27.41
N ALA A 504 -10.92 2.66 26.28
CA ALA A 504 -12.33 2.58 25.92
C ALA A 504 -12.80 1.11 25.95
N SER A 505 -13.62 0.69 24.99
CA SER A 505 -14.01 -0.72 24.82
C SER A 505 -12.81 -1.63 24.52
N VAL A 506 -11.75 -1.11 23.92
CA VAL A 506 -10.49 -1.83 23.76
C VAL A 506 -9.58 -1.57 24.96
N PRO A 507 -9.02 -2.62 25.62
CA PRO A 507 -8.07 -2.46 26.71
C PRO A 507 -6.79 -1.76 26.26
N ALA A 508 -6.11 -1.07 27.19
CA ALA A 508 -4.75 -0.59 26.95
C ALA A 508 -3.74 -1.73 26.80
N ASP A 509 -2.76 -1.55 25.93
CA ASP A 509 -1.70 -2.52 25.65
C ASP A 509 -0.32 -1.86 25.65
N SER A 510 0.41 -1.95 26.78
CA SER A 510 1.76 -1.41 26.87
C SER A 510 2.80 -2.19 26.06
N LEU A 511 2.47 -3.38 25.52
CA LEU A 511 3.36 -4.16 24.67
C LEU A 511 3.60 -3.48 23.31
N VAL A 512 2.71 -2.59 22.88
CA VAL A 512 2.91 -1.75 21.69
C VAL A 512 4.23 -0.99 21.80
N ALA A 513 4.48 -0.31 22.92
CA ALA A 513 5.73 0.40 23.15
C ALA A 513 6.93 -0.57 23.30
N LEU A 514 6.75 -1.66 24.05
CA LEU A 514 7.82 -2.63 24.34
C LEU A 514 8.32 -3.36 23.08
N THR A 515 7.44 -3.64 22.12
CA THR A 515 7.76 -4.40 20.91
C THR A 515 8.19 -3.52 19.73
N SER A 516 7.95 -2.20 19.82
CA SER A 516 8.29 -1.22 18.80
C SER A 516 9.80 -0.95 18.75
N MET A 517 10.34 -0.82 17.54
CA MET A 517 11.70 -0.35 17.29
C MET A 517 11.68 1.13 16.91
N ARG A 518 12.55 1.93 17.53
CA ARG A 518 12.82 3.32 17.12
C ARG A 518 14.33 3.48 16.88
N TRP A 519 14.71 3.87 15.66
CA TRP A 519 16.12 3.98 15.29
C TRP A 519 16.36 5.05 14.23
N GLY A 520 17.17 6.05 14.54
CA GLY A 520 17.56 7.12 13.63
C GLY A 520 16.48 8.16 13.34
N ASN A 521 15.41 8.21 14.13
CA ASN A 521 14.38 9.24 13.96
C ASN A 521 14.88 10.59 14.51
N TYR A 522 14.60 11.68 13.80
CA TYR A 522 14.64 13.05 14.34
C TYR A 522 13.26 13.42 14.88
N ASP A 523 13.21 14.13 16.01
CA ASP A 523 11.99 14.70 16.53
C ASP A 523 12.21 16.09 17.12
N VAL A 524 11.17 16.94 17.07
CA VAL A 524 11.25 18.34 17.54
C VAL A 524 11.36 18.50 19.07
N VAL A 525 11.15 17.43 19.85
CA VAL A 525 11.23 17.50 21.33
C VAL A 525 12.67 17.35 21.79
N ASN A 526 13.38 16.38 21.22
CA ASN A 526 14.81 16.20 21.45
C ASN A 526 15.66 17.14 20.59
N ASP A 527 15.09 17.66 19.50
CA ASP A 527 15.78 18.45 18.48
C ASP A 527 17.07 17.75 17.96
N ALA A 528 17.00 16.42 17.85
CA ALA A 528 18.14 15.58 17.51
C ALA A 528 17.71 14.28 16.86
N VAL A 529 18.59 13.72 16.04
CA VAL A 529 18.51 12.34 15.55
C VAL A 529 18.87 11.38 16.70
N ARG A 530 18.08 10.32 16.87
CA ARG A 530 18.25 9.36 17.98
C ARG A 530 18.58 7.94 17.51
N PHE A 531 19.81 7.51 17.74
CA PHE A 531 20.25 6.11 17.61
C PHE A 531 20.52 5.53 19.01
N VAL A 532 19.44 5.06 19.66
CA VAL A 532 19.49 4.64 21.07
C VAL A 532 19.24 3.14 21.17
N ASN A 533 20.21 2.39 21.69
CA ASN A 533 20.10 0.93 21.79
C ASN A 533 18.89 0.47 22.61
N ALA A 534 18.53 1.21 23.66
CA ALA A 534 17.37 0.91 24.50
C ALA A 534 16.02 1.15 23.80
N ASP A 535 16.02 1.89 22.69
CA ASP A 535 14.84 2.09 21.84
C ASP A 535 14.68 0.96 20.79
N VAL A 536 15.57 -0.05 20.81
CA VAL A 536 15.49 -1.26 20.00
C VAL A 536 15.00 -2.43 20.88
N PRO A 537 13.98 -3.20 20.45
CA PRO A 537 13.41 -4.31 21.21
C PRO A 537 14.28 -5.56 21.07
N SER A 538 15.54 -5.49 21.52
CA SER A 538 16.49 -6.60 21.42
C SER A 538 16.36 -7.64 22.54
N GLY A 539 15.70 -7.27 23.64
CA GLY A 539 15.50 -8.11 24.82
C GLY A 539 14.18 -8.90 24.86
N ILE A 540 13.31 -8.75 23.87
CA ILE A 540 12.02 -9.49 23.83
C ILE A 540 12.24 -10.94 23.37
N SER A 541 11.34 -11.85 23.71
CA SER A 541 11.50 -13.29 23.46
C SER A 541 11.22 -13.70 22.01
N LEU A 542 10.16 -13.18 21.41
CA LEU A 542 9.77 -13.48 20.02
C LEU A 542 9.86 -12.24 19.17
N PHE A 543 10.28 -12.46 17.93
CA PHE A 543 10.45 -11.41 16.93
C PHE A 543 11.33 -10.26 17.42
N ALA A 544 12.34 -10.53 18.26
CA ALA A 544 13.30 -9.51 18.66
C ALA A 544 14.00 -8.88 17.45
N ASN A 545 14.38 -7.62 17.57
CA ASN A 545 15.27 -6.98 16.61
C ASN A 545 16.64 -6.80 17.26
N PRO A 546 17.72 -7.36 16.69
CA PRO A 546 19.07 -7.02 17.13
C PRO A 546 19.30 -5.51 17.01
N VAL A 547 20.12 -4.94 17.89
CA VAL A 547 20.59 -3.56 17.71
C VAL A 547 21.36 -3.48 16.39
N PRO A 548 20.98 -2.59 15.44
CA PRO A 548 21.73 -2.45 14.20
C PRO A 548 23.19 -2.10 14.47
N ALA A 549 24.12 -2.80 13.80
CA ALA A 549 25.55 -2.55 13.95
C ALA A 549 26.02 -1.22 13.33
N SER A 550 25.16 -0.60 12.51
CA SER A 550 25.41 0.67 11.83
C SER A 550 24.24 1.63 12.00
N GLN A 551 24.56 2.92 12.01
CA GLN A 551 23.60 4.02 11.97
C GLN A 551 23.26 4.45 10.52
N THR A 552 23.93 3.85 9.53
CA THR A 552 23.64 4.09 8.12
C THR A 552 22.33 3.42 7.71
N LEU A 553 21.41 4.21 7.17
CA LEU A 553 20.15 3.73 6.62
C LEU A 553 20.20 3.82 5.08
N PRO A 554 19.72 2.81 4.32
CA PRO A 554 19.67 2.91 2.87
C PRO A 554 18.71 4.05 2.44
N PRO A 555 18.78 4.52 1.18
CA PRO A 555 17.84 5.51 0.66
C PRO A 555 16.38 5.01 0.64
N SER A 556 16.18 3.71 0.44
CA SER A 556 14.86 3.07 0.34
C SER A 556 14.93 1.60 0.71
N PHE A 557 13.82 1.02 1.17
CA PHE A 557 13.65 -0.42 1.34
C PHE A 557 12.97 -1.11 0.15
N TYR A 558 12.42 -0.35 -0.80
CA TYR A 558 11.71 -0.92 -1.97
C TYR A 558 12.22 -0.40 -3.32
N LEU A 559 12.87 0.77 -3.36
CA LEU A 559 13.47 1.32 -4.57
C LEU A 559 14.97 1.01 -4.61
N THR A 560 15.40 0.35 -5.67
CA THR A 560 16.83 0.07 -5.92
C THR A 560 17.60 1.28 -6.46
N ALA A 561 16.88 2.25 -7.03
CA ALA A 561 17.44 3.51 -7.53
C ALA A 561 16.39 4.62 -7.49
N ARG A 562 16.87 5.86 -7.56
CA ARG A 562 16.00 7.05 -7.67
C ARG A 562 15.08 6.91 -8.89
N PRO A 563 13.75 7.02 -8.75
CA PRO A 563 12.79 6.88 -9.85
C PRO A 563 13.05 7.87 -10.99
N SER A 564 13.48 7.37 -12.14
CA SER A 564 13.75 8.22 -13.32
C SER A 564 12.50 8.89 -13.88
N ALA A 565 11.34 8.25 -13.76
CA ALA A 565 10.12 8.68 -14.41
C ALA A 565 9.44 9.89 -13.73
N TRP A 566 9.62 10.06 -12.42
CA TRP A 566 8.81 11.01 -11.66
C TRP A 566 9.56 11.80 -10.57
N TRP A 567 10.86 11.56 -10.36
CA TRP A 567 11.59 12.20 -9.28
C TRP A 567 11.99 13.66 -9.56
N GLY A 568 12.28 14.00 -10.82
CA GLY A 568 12.58 15.37 -11.20
C GLY A 568 11.30 16.18 -11.35
N THR A 569 11.36 17.47 -10.99
CA THR A 569 10.27 18.43 -11.26
C THR A 569 10.83 19.67 -11.95
N PRO A 570 10.01 20.47 -12.66
CA PRO A 570 10.44 21.77 -13.19
C PRO A 570 10.91 22.75 -12.11
N TRP A 571 10.51 22.53 -10.85
CA TRP A 571 10.81 23.40 -9.70
C TRP A 571 12.01 22.91 -8.89
N GLY A 572 12.70 21.86 -9.36
CA GLY A 572 13.88 21.30 -8.74
C GLY A 572 13.85 19.77 -8.72
N THR A 573 15.03 19.19 -8.47
CA THR A 573 15.17 17.74 -8.25
C THR A 573 15.61 17.53 -6.81
N PRO A 574 14.71 17.08 -5.91
CA PRO A 574 15.07 16.80 -4.52
C PRO A 574 16.22 15.79 -4.43
N PRO A 575 17.09 15.88 -3.41
CA PRO A 575 18.03 14.82 -3.11
C PRO A 575 17.27 13.51 -2.82
N TRP A 576 17.92 12.38 -3.07
CA TRP A 576 17.38 11.07 -2.75
C TRP A 576 18.39 10.33 -1.85
N PRO A 577 18.00 9.96 -0.61
CA PRO A 577 16.69 10.13 0.00
C PRO A 577 16.38 11.61 0.36
N PRO A 578 15.09 12.03 0.33
CA PRO A 578 14.72 13.40 0.66
C PRO A 578 14.55 13.63 2.17
N ILE A 579 14.39 12.56 2.96
CA ILE A 579 14.05 12.61 4.38
C ILE A 579 14.93 11.62 5.15
N GLY A 580 15.45 12.04 6.30
CA GLY A 580 16.02 11.16 7.31
C GLY A 580 17.28 11.69 7.99
N PRO A 581 17.94 10.87 8.81
CA PRO A 581 18.97 11.33 9.74
C PRO A 581 20.26 11.82 9.04
N ASP A 582 20.56 11.25 7.88
CA ASP A 582 21.68 11.57 7.00
C ASP A 582 21.37 12.72 6.04
N VAL A 583 20.12 13.21 6.02
CA VAL A 583 19.73 14.35 5.20
C VAL A 583 20.11 15.65 5.91
N THR A 584 20.75 16.54 5.16
CA THR A 584 21.15 17.88 5.62
C THR A 584 20.62 18.96 4.68
N GLY A 585 20.46 20.19 5.20
CA GLY A 585 20.05 21.34 4.39
C GLY A 585 18.61 21.30 3.89
N GLY A 586 17.79 20.41 4.44
CA GLY A 586 16.36 20.33 4.20
C GLY A 586 15.65 21.64 4.52
N THR A 587 14.68 22.00 3.68
CA THR A 587 13.94 23.26 3.77
C THR A 587 12.52 23.11 4.27
N VAL A 588 12.10 21.89 4.60
CA VAL A 588 10.76 21.65 5.15
C VAL A 588 10.69 22.16 6.58
N THR A 589 9.68 22.99 6.86
CA THR A 589 9.37 23.48 8.20
C THR A 589 8.08 22.85 8.72
N SER A 590 7.97 22.72 10.04
CA SER A 590 6.77 22.26 10.73
C SER A 590 6.57 23.08 12.01
N GLY A 591 5.53 23.93 12.02
CA GLY A 591 5.39 24.99 13.02
C GLY A 591 6.58 25.94 12.97
N THR A 592 7.23 26.17 14.10
CA THR A 592 8.46 26.99 14.18
C THR A 592 9.75 26.22 13.95
N SER A 593 9.69 24.90 13.80
CA SER A 593 10.88 24.06 13.62
C SER A 593 11.28 23.97 12.14
N THR A 594 12.59 24.04 11.88
CA THR A 594 13.24 23.72 10.60
C THR A 594 13.53 22.23 10.44
N LEU A 595 13.10 21.41 11.42
CA LEU A 595 13.31 19.97 11.46
C LEU A 595 14.79 19.56 11.40
N GLY A 596 15.68 20.40 11.94
CA GLY A 596 17.13 20.19 11.88
C GLY A 596 17.72 20.18 10.46
N GLY A 597 16.93 20.52 9.43
CA GLY A 597 17.32 20.33 8.03
C GLY A 597 17.29 18.87 7.55
N HIS A 598 16.56 17.98 8.22
CA HIS A 598 16.48 16.55 7.89
C HIS A 598 15.40 16.18 6.86
N ALA A 599 14.70 17.15 6.28
CA ALA A 599 13.66 16.92 5.29
C ALA A 599 13.67 17.94 4.15
N HIS A 600 13.80 17.46 2.92
CA HIS A 600 13.52 18.18 1.68
C HIS A 600 12.09 17.90 1.22
N LYS A 601 11.52 18.80 0.43
CA LYS A 601 10.21 18.57 -0.20
C LYS A 601 10.31 17.39 -1.18
N ILE A 602 9.36 16.47 -1.12
CA ILE A 602 9.26 15.37 -2.10
C ILE A 602 8.64 15.85 -3.42
N PRO A 603 8.80 15.12 -4.54
CA PRO A 603 8.25 15.52 -5.84
C PRO A 603 6.75 15.84 -5.81
N ALA A 604 5.93 15.00 -5.16
CA ALA A 604 4.49 15.24 -4.99
C ALA A 604 4.18 16.58 -4.29
N ARG A 605 4.96 16.95 -3.26
CA ARG A 605 4.79 18.23 -2.56
C ARG A 605 5.21 19.42 -3.42
N LEU A 606 6.32 19.31 -4.15
CA LEU A 606 6.74 20.35 -5.10
C LEU A 606 5.67 20.56 -6.17
N CYS A 607 5.08 19.48 -6.69
CA CYS A 607 3.96 19.57 -7.61
C CYS A 607 2.76 20.28 -6.98
N TYR A 608 2.33 19.89 -5.77
CA TYR A 608 1.22 20.54 -5.08
C TYR A 608 1.43 22.06 -4.93
N GLU A 609 2.59 22.48 -4.41
CA GLU A 609 2.84 23.89 -4.07
C GLU A 609 3.01 24.80 -5.30
N ASN A 610 3.24 24.23 -6.48
CA ASN A 610 3.50 24.99 -7.71
C ASN A 610 2.46 24.78 -8.82
N THR A 611 1.50 23.87 -8.63
CA THR A 611 0.43 23.66 -9.60
C THR A 611 -0.63 24.77 -9.45
N PRO A 612 -1.06 25.44 -10.54
CA PRO A 612 -2.10 26.45 -10.46
C PRO A 612 -3.46 25.84 -10.09
N ILE A 613 -4.34 26.66 -9.51
CA ILE A 613 -5.72 26.29 -9.24
C ILE A 613 -6.50 26.20 -10.56
N ASP A 614 -7.31 25.17 -10.70
CA ASP A 614 -8.26 24.98 -11.79
C ASP A 614 -9.51 25.83 -11.56
N GLY A 615 -9.59 26.97 -12.26
CA GLY A 615 -10.72 27.90 -12.15
C GLY A 615 -12.09 27.31 -12.54
N THR A 616 -12.15 26.15 -13.18
CA THR A 616 -13.41 25.49 -13.54
C THR A 616 -14.17 24.94 -12.33
N TYR A 617 -13.47 24.72 -11.21
CA TYR A 617 -14.05 24.24 -9.94
C TYR A 617 -14.42 25.37 -8.96
N GLY A 618 -14.51 26.61 -9.47
CA GLY A 618 -15.00 27.77 -8.71
C GLY A 618 -14.04 28.19 -7.61
N SER A 619 -14.57 28.45 -6.41
CA SER A 619 -13.79 28.84 -5.22
C SER A 619 -13.11 27.67 -4.53
N ASN A 620 -13.28 26.44 -5.02
CA ASN A 620 -12.59 25.28 -4.47
C ASN A 620 -11.14 25.30 -4.94
N ASN A 621 -10.19 25.03 -4.04
CA ASN A 621 -8.75 25.07 -4.34
C ASN A 621 -8.29 23.80 -5.07
N VAL A 622 -9.05 23.34 -6.07
CA VAL A 622 -8.72 22.15 -6.86
C VAL A 622 -7.55 22.49 -7.78
N LEU A 623 -6.49 21.69 -7.78
CA LEU A 623 -5.34 21.89 -8.66
C LEU A 623 -5.63 21.49 -10.11
N LEU A 624 -5.12 22.27 -11.07
CA LEU A 624 -5.03 21.91 -12.50
C LEU A 624 -3.87 20.92 -12.73
N PHE A 625 -3.95 19.78 -12.05
CA PHE A 625 -2.89 18.78 -12.01
C PHE A 625 -2.74 18.05 -13.34
N ASN A 626 -1.49 17.85 -13.76
CA ASN A 626 -1.10 16.84 -14.74
C ASN A 626 0.34 16.40 -14.45
N ALA A 627 0.56 15.10 -14.29
CA ALA A 627 1.87 14.51 -14.01
C ALA A 627 2.93 14.89 -15.05
N SER A 628 2.54 15.07 -16.32
CA SER A 628 3.46 15.50 -17.40
C SER A 628 3.97 16.93 -17.24
N GLN A 629 3.27 17.76 -16.47
CA GLN A 629 3.70 19.11 -16.09
C GLN A 629 4.45 19.11 -14.76
N CYS A 630 4.08 18.22 -13.85
CA CYS A 630 4.71 18.13 -12.53
C CYS A 630 6.05 17.41 -12.52
N TYR A 631 6.22 16.41 -13.38
CA TYR A 631 7.34 15.50 -13.30
C TYR A 631 8.09 15.42 -14.62
N VAL A 632 9.42 15.54 -14.54
CA VAL A 632 10.34 15.45 -15.67
C VAL A 632 11.19 14.20 -15.53
N SER A 633 11.43 13.51 -16.64
CA SER A 633 12.31 12.35 -16.64
C SER A 633 13.73 12.76 -16.27
N GLN A 634 14.38 11.96 -15.44
CA GLN A 634 15.76 12.16 -15.01
C GLN A 634 16.57 10.88 -15.25
N PRO A 635 17.89 10.97 -15.52
CA PRO A 635 18.74 9.80 -15.50
C PRO A 635 18.62 9.08 -14.14
N GLN A 636 18.55 7.74 -14.18
CA GLN A 636 18.67 6.96 -12.95
C GLN A 636 20.02 7.28 -12.32
N SER A 637 20.01 7.61 -11.02
CA SER A 637 21.21 7.73 -10.22
C SER A 637 21.22 6.57 -9.23
N THR A 638 22.22 5.71 -9.30
CA THR A 638 22.56 4.82 -8.19
C THR A 638 23.13 5.67 -7.05
N PRO A 639 22.86 5.33 -5.79
CA PRO A 639 23.38 6.11 -4.67
C PRO A 639 24.92 6.12 -4.71
N SER A 640 25.52 7.27 -4.42
CA SER A 640 26.89 7.26 -3.89
C SER A 640 26.86 6.56 -2.53
N SER A 641 27.85 5.69 -2.24
CA SER A 641 27.99 5.06 -0.93
C SER A 641 27.84 6.11 0.18
N PRO A 642 27.04 5.85 1.23
CA PRO A 642 26.90 6.80 2.33
C PRO A 642 28.28 7.15 2.88
N SER A 643 28.60 8.44 2.94
CA SER A 643 29.79 8.89 3.65
C SER A 643 29.58 8.54 5.12
N ALA A 644 30.55 7.84 5.72
CA ALA A 644 30.50 7.51 7.13
C ALA A 644 30.29 8.81 7.94
N VAL A 645 29.23 8.85 8.75
CA VAL A 645 29.09 9.89 9.77
C VAL A 645 30.24 9.66 10.74
N THR A 646 31.26 10.52 10.69
CA THR A 646 32.30 10.58 11.72
C THR A 646 31.61 10.89 13.04
N THR A 647 31.65 9.93 13.95
CA THR A 647 31.31 10.12 15.37
C THR A 647 32.16 11.27 15.92
N GLN A 648 31.52 12.35 16.37
CA GLN A 648 32.09 13.21 17.41
C GLN A 648 31.46 12.85 18.75
#